data_AF-A0A673XIN8-F1
#
_entry.id   AF-A0A673XIN8-F1
#
_cell.length_a   1.000
_cell.length_b   1.000
_cell.length_c   1.000
_cell.angle_alpha   90.00
_cell.angle_beta   90.00
_cell.angle_gamma   90.00
#
_symmetry.space_group_name_H-M   'P 1'
#
loop_
_entity.id
_entity.type
_entity.pdbx_description
1 polymer ?
#
loop_
_entity_poly.entity_id
_entity_poly.type
_entity_poly.pdbx_seq_one_letter_code
_entity_poly.pdbx_strand_id
1 'polypeptide(L)'
;MCGIFAYLNYCVPRTRKEIFETLVKGLQRLEYRGYDSAGIAVDGNKKTTTEDDGKIVLIKKKGKVKALDEELYKKDCMDLEVELDTHFGIAHTRWATHGEPSALNSHPQRSDKNNEFVVIHNGIITNYKELKKYLNSKGYEFESETDTEVIPKLIKYVYDNRERDDMSFSTLVERVIQQLEGAFALVFKSHYFPGEAVATRRGSPLLIGVRSKYELSAEHIPIQYNSAPYYSFLRDCAVIPVFTERQGAAEPVGLLKEGVQDKNSHNRPDKPDKSTAVNSAGDGKAVEYYFASDASAIIEHTNKVIYLEDDDIAAVVGGKLSLHRVNSLAGEDSVRAIQTLQMELQEIMKGNFEAFMQKEIFEQPESVFNTMRGRICFHTNKVILGGLKDHLKEIKRCRRLIMIGCGTSFHAAVATRQILEELTELPVMVELASDFLDRNTPVFRDDVCFYISQSGETADTLMALRYCKDRGALTVGVTNTVGSSISRDTDCGVHINAGPEIGVASTKAYTSQFVALIMFGLMMSEDRISLQPRRLEIINGLKILPDMIKNVLTLDNKIKSIADELYQQKSLLVMGRGFNYATCLEGALKIKEITYMHSEGILAGELKHGPLALIDKHMPVIMIIMKDACYTKCQNALQQVTARSGRPIILCCQDDQEMSENAYKTIELPHTVDCLQGILSVIPLQLLSFHLAVLRGYDVDCPRNLAKSVTVE
;
A
#
# COMPACT_ATOMS: atom_id res chain seq x y z
N MET A 1 3.94 5.53 -2.60
CA MET A 1 4.95 4.47 -2.39
C MET A 1 5.64 4.24 -3.72
N CYS A 2 6.94 4.08 -3.82
CA CYS A 2 7.58 3.76 -5.10
C CYS A 2 7.25 2.32 -5.58
N GLY A 3 7.65 1.95 -6.80
CA GLY A 3 7.47 0.61 -7.37
C GLY A 3 8.79 -0.10 -7.64
N ILE A 4 9.00 -1.29 -7.09
CA ILE A 4 10.10 -2.20 -7.40
C ILE A 4 9.58 -3.31 -8.32
N PHE A 5 10.30 -3.58 -9.41
CA PHE A 5 10.12 -4.77 -10.22
C PHE A 5 11.47 -5.31 -10.69
N ALA A 6 11.69 -6.62 -10.64
CA ALA A 6 12.85 -7.27 -11.23
C ALA A 6 12.48 -8.62 -11.82
N TYR A 7 13.16 -8.97 -12.92
CA TYR A 7 12.94 -10.20 -13.66
C TYR A 7 14.24 -10.96 -13.79
N LEU A 8 14.24 -12.21 -13.34
CA LEU A 8 15.32 -13.17 -13.52
C LEU A 8 14.81 -14.32 -14.38
N ASN A 9 15.36 -14.48 -15.58
CA ASN A 9 15.22 -15.69 -16.39
C ASN A 9 16.46 -16.55 -16.19
N TYR A 10 16.31 -17.80 -15.75
CA TYR A 10 17.42 -18.73 -15.53
C TYR A 10 17.22 -19.98 -16.36
N CYS A 11 18.15 -20.25 -17.28
CA CYS A 11 18.01 -21.29 -18.32
C CYS A 11 16.68 -21.19 -19.09
N VAL A 12 16.20 -19.96 -19.30
CA VAL A 12 15.02 -19.64 -20.10
C VAL A 12 15.47 -18.55 -21.07
N PRO A 13 15.81 -18.91 -22.33
CA PRO A 13 16.30 -17.96 -23.32
C PRO A 13 15.26 -16.85 -23.57
N ARG A 14 15.73 -15.60 -23.50
CA ARG A 14 14.94 -14.40 -23.79
C ARG A 14 15.77 -13.42 -24.60
N THR A 15 15.15 -12.78 -25.58
CA THR A 15 15.78 -11.64 -26.24
C THR A 15 15.83 -10.44 -25.30
N ARG A 16 16.81 -9.55 -25.49
CA ARG A 16 16.87 -8.28 -24.75
C ARG A 16 15.58 -7.47 -24.91
N LYS A 17 14.96 -7.51 -26.09
CA LYS A 17 13.65 -6.90 -26.34
C LYS A 17 12.56 -7.43 -25.40
N GLU A 18 12.42 -8.76 -25.30
CA GLU A 18 11.44 -9.38 -24.40
C GLU A 18 11.70 -9.05 -22.92
N ILE A 19 12.97 -8.94 -22.53
CA ILE A 19 13.37 -8.51 -21.18
C ILE A 19 12.92 -7.06 -20.92
N PHE A 20 13.16 -6.15 -21.87
CA PHE A 20 12.71 -4.75 -21.76
C PHE A 20 11.19 -4.67 -21.66
N GLU A 21 10.47 -5.37 -22.53
CA GLU A 21 9.01 -5.43 -22.51
C GLU A 21 8.52 -5.94 -21.16
N THR A 22 9.14 -6.97 -20.58
CA THR A 22 8.79 -7.52 -19.26
C THR A 22 9.02 -6.50 -18.14
N LEU A 23 10.19 -5.84 -18.12
CA LEU A 23 10.51 -4.83 -17.11
C LEU A 23 9.58 -3.61 -17.20
N VAL A 24 9.37 -3.08 -18.40
CA VAL A 24 8.47 -1.93 -18.63
C VAL A 24 7.04 -2.28 -18.25
N LYS A 25 6.55 -3.46 -18.63
CA LYS A 25 5.20 -3.91 -18.28
C LYS A 25 5.03 -4.03 -16.77
N GLY A 26 6.01 -4.60 -16.08
CA GLY A 26 6.06 -4.62 -14.61
C GLY A 26 5.97 -3.21 -14.01
N LEU A 27 6.71 -2.24 -14.55
CA LEU A 27 6.60 -0.84 -14.11
C LEU A 27 5.24 -0.21 -14.41
N GLN A 28 4.62 -0.49 -15.55
CA GLN A 28 3.27 -0.03 -15.87
C GLN A 28 2.24 -0.53 -14.86
N ARG A 29 2.41 -1.76 -14.34
CA ARG A 29 1.57 -2.29 -13.25
C ARG A 29 1.79 -1.60 -11.90
N LEU A 30 2.88 -0.84 -11.74
CA LEU A 30 3.27 -0.15 -10.51
C LEU A 30 3.22 1.38 -10.65
N GLU A 31 2.88 1.92 -11.84
CA GLU A 31 2.90 3.35 -12.11
C GLU A 31 1.96 4.13 -11.19
N TYR A 32 0.83 3.53 -10.78
CA TYR A 32 -0.10 4.11 -9.81
C TYR A 32 0.50 4.36 -8.42
N ARG A 33 1.61 3.68 -8.11
CA ARG A 33 2.35 3.86 -6.85
C ARG A 33 3.32 5.05 -6.95
N GLY A 34 3.94 5.28 -8.10
CA GLY A 34 4.80 6.45 -8.33
C GLY A 34 5.15 6.63 -9.81
N TYR A 35 5.25 7.88 -10.26
CA TYR A 35 5.36 8.21 -11.69
C TYR A 35 6.15 9.51 -11.97
N ASP A 36 6.92 10.02 -11.01
CA ASP A 36 7.76 11.22 -11.21
C ASP A 36 8.98 10.93 -12.10
N SER A 37 9.50 9.70 -12.00
CA SER A 37 10.60 9.19 -12.83
C SER A 37 10.67 7.66 -12.77
N ALA A 38 11.35 7.05 -13.73
CA ALA A 38 11.55 5.60 -13.77
C ALA A 38 12.93 5.24 -14.36
N GLY A 39 13.41 4.03 -14.10
CA GLY A 39 14.63 3.52 -14.70
C GLY A 39 14.81 2.01 -14.59
N ILE A 40 15.76 1.49 -15.39
CA ILE A 40 16.16 0.07 -15.38
C ILE A 40 17.68 -0.10 -15.30
N ALA A 41 18.12 -1.27 -14.83
CA ALA A 41 19.48 -1.79 -15.01
C ALA A 41 19.48 -3.19 -15.61
N VAL A 42 20.29 -3.38 -16.64
CA VAL A 42 20.35 -4.58 -17.48
C VAL A 42 21.79 -4.80 -17.95
N ASP A 43 22.13 -6.01 -18.39
CA ASP A 43 23.46 -6.29 -18.95
C ASP A 43 23.61 -5.68 -20.35
N GLY A 44 24.74 -5.02 -20.58
CA GLY A 44 25.13 -4.38 -21.84
C GLY A 44 25.46 -5.37 -22.95
N ASN A 45 25.82 -4.85 -24.13
CA ASN A 45 26.27 -5.69 -25.26
C ASN A 45 27.56 -6.43 -24.90
N LYS A 46 27.61 -7.72 -25.19
CA LYS A 46 28.87 -8.48 -25.16
C LYS A 46 29.73 -8.07 -26.35
N LYS A 47 30.90 -7.47 -26.13
CA LYS A 47 31.87 -7.19 -27.20
C LYS A 47 32.91 -8.32 -27.18
N THR A 48 33.28 -8.82 -28.36
CA THR A 48 34.23 -9.93 -28.59
C THR A 48 35.69 -9.66 -28.14
N THR A 49 35.94 -8.60 -27.35
CA THR A 49 37.27 -8.25 -26.83
C THR A 49 37.19 -8.01 -25.32
N THR A 50 38.19 -8.54 -24.61
CA THR A 50 38.14 -9.13 -23.27
C THR A 50 38.10 -8.18 -22.06
N GLU A 51 37.65 -6.93 -22.20
CA GLU A 51 37.60 -5.98 -21.05
C GLU A 51 36.25 -5.23 -20.88
N ASP A 52 35.33 -5.35 -21.84
CA ASP A 52 34.03 -4.63 -21.85
C ASP A 52 32.82 -5.57 -21.79
N ASP A 53 33.05 -6.85 -21.53
CA ASP A 53 32.03 -7.89 -21.64
C ASP A 53 31.03 -7.84 -20.46
N GLY A 54 29.75 -7.57 -20.75
CA GLY A 54 28.67 -7.68 -19.76
C GLY A 54 28.61 -6.58 -18.69
N LYS A 55 29.10 -5.36 -18.96
CA LYS A 55 28.92 -4.21 -18.06
C LYS A 55 27.43 -3.87 -17.88
N ILE A 56 27.04 -3.51 -16.67
CA ILE A 56 25.66 -3.09 -16.37
C ILE A 56 25.39 -1.74 -17.04
N VAL A 57 24.27 -1.63 -17.75
CA VAL A 57 23.78 -0.40 -18.38
C VAL A 57 22.58 0.12 -17.60
N LEU A 58 22.59 1.41 -17.29
CA LEU A 58 21.49 2.12 -16.64
C LEU A 58 20.77 3.00 -17.65
N ILE A 59 19.45 2.88 -17.73
CA ILE A 59 18.62 3.77 -18.54
C ILE A 59 17.56 4.36 -17.62
N LYS A 60 17.60 5.68 -17.42
CA LYS A 60 16.79 6.40 -16.44
C LYS A 60 16.17 7.63 -17.07
N LYS A 61 14.89 7.90 -16.77
CA LYS A 61 14.15 9.02 -17.34
C LYS A 61 13.23 9.67 -16.31
N LYS A 62 13.20 11.01 -16.34
CA LYS A 62 12.17 11.79 -15.64
C LYS A 62 10.83 11.64 -16.37
N GLY A 63 9.75 11.55 -15.60
CA GLY A 63 8.39 11.40 -16.08
C GLY A 63 7.85 9.97 -15.93
N LYS A 64 6.68 9.76 -16.54
CA LYS A 64 5.95 8.49 -16.57
C LYS A 64 6.74 7.36 -17.21
N VAL A 65 6.33 6.11 -16.98
CA VAL A 65 6.96 4.90 -17.51
C VAL A 65 7.02 4.93 -19.04
N LYS A 66 6.04 5.54 -19.71
CA LYS A 66 6.05 5.74 -21.17
C LYS A 66 7.28 6.51 -21.67
N ALA A 67 7.76 7.50 -20.91
CA ALA A 67 8.95 8.27 -21.29
C ALA A 67 10.24 7.43 -21.18
N LEU A 68 10.28 6.48 -20.23
CA LEU A 68 11.35 5.50 -20.14
C LEU A 68 11.28 4.50 -21.29
N ASP A 69 10.09 3.98 -21.59
CA ASP A 69 9.85 3.04 -22.70
C ASP A 69 10.34 3.61 -24.04
N GLU A 70 9.98 4.85 -24.35
CA GLU A 70 10.48 5.56 -25.54
C GLU A 70 12.00 5.75 -25.55
N GLU A 71 12.65 5.86 -24.38
CA GLU A 71 14.10 5.99 -24.26
C GLU A 71 14.83 4.67 -24.56
N LEU A 72 14.25 3.53 -24.20
CA LEU A 72 14.85 2.19 -24.39
C LEU A 72 15.07 1.84 -25.87
N TYR A 73 14.24 2.36 -26.77
CA TYR A 73 14.25 2.02 -28.20
C TYR A 73 14.94 3.07 -29.09
N LYS A 74 15.62 4.07 -28.50
CA LYS A 74 16.39 5.04 -29.30
C LYS A 74 17.61 4.38 -29.94
N LYS A 75 17.88 4.73 -31.21
CA LYS A 75 19.02 4.23 -31.99
C LYS A 75 20.34 4.45 -31.22
N ASP A 76 21.23 3.46 -31.33
CA ASP A 76 22.57 3.39 -30.72
C ASP A 76 22.64 3.00 -29.23
N CYS A 77 21.51 2.65 -28.59
CA CYS A 77 21.52 2.29 -27.16
C CYS A 77 22.00 0.84 -26.91
N MET A 78 21.36 -0.18 -27.51
CA MET A 78 21.70 -1.60 -27.31
C MET A 78 21.22 -2.49 -28.47
N ASP A 79 21.81 -3.69 -28.59
CA ASP A 79 21.34 -4.71 -29.53
C ASP A 79 20.14 -5.48 -28.94
N LEU A 80 18.97 -5.31 -29.52
CA LEU A 80 17.71 -5.82 -28.96
C LEU A 80 17.47 -7.32 -29.23
N GLU A 81 18.12 -7.88 -30.24
CA GLU A 81 17.90 -9.25 -30.71
C GLU A 81 18.85 -10.27 -30.05
N VAL A 82 19.76 -9.81 -29.18
CA VAL A 82 20.64 -10.69 -28.40
C VAL A 82 19.79 -11.57 -27.48
N GLU A 83 19.95 -12.89 -27.65
CA GLU A 83 19.35 -13.90 -26.78
C GLU A 83 20.22 -14.15 -25.55
N LEU A 84 19.59 -14.14 -24.38
CA LEU A 84 20.21 -14.30 -23.07
C LEU A 84 19.55 -15.47 -22.34
N ASP A 85 20.29 -16.57 -22.19
CA ASP A 85 19.83 -17.77 -21.46
C ASP A 85 19.60 -17.51 -19.98
N THR A 86 20.44 -16.66 -19.39
CA THR A 86 20.36 -16.23 -18.01
C THR A 86 20.61 -14.73 -17.93
N HIS A 87 19.67 -14.00 -17.36
CA HIS A 87 19.78 -12.56 -17.15
C HIS A 87 18.98 -12.15 -15.92
N PHE A 88 19.46 -11.10 -15.25
CA PHE A 88 18.73 -10.44 -14.19
C PHE A 88 18.58 -8.95 -14.49
N GLY A 89 17.35 -8.49 -14.68
CA GLY A 89 17.02 -7.09 -14.90
C GLY A 89 16.28 -6.51 -13.70
N ILE A 90 16.64 -5.30 -13.28
CA ILE A 90 15.94 -4.57 -12.21
C ILE A 90 15.35 -3.27 -12.77
N ALA A 91 14.19 -2.87 -12.26
CA ALA A 91 13.41 -1.75 -12.73
C ALA A 91 12.71 -1.04 -11.56
N HIS A 92 12.55 0.28 -11.66
CA HIS A 92 11.98 1.08 -10.57
C HIS A 92 11.15 2.27 -11.06
N THR A 93 10.02 2.51 -10.41
CA THR A 93 9.26 3.76 -10.52
C THR A 93 9.35 4.54 -9.22
N ARG A 94 9.63 5.85 -9.32
CA ARG A 94 9.92 6.70 -8.16
C ARG A 94 8.85 7.76 -7.98
N TRP A 95 8.41 7.92 -6.73
CA TRP A 95 7.77 9.11 -6.18
C TRP A 95 8.80 9.82 -5.29
N ALA A 96 9.19 11.04 -5.66
CA ALA A 96 10.36 11.68 -5.08
C ALA A 96 10.07 12.26 -3.68
N THR A 97 10.72 11.72 -2.63
CA THR A 97 10.72 12.30 -1.28
C THR A 97 11.95 13.19 -1.03
N HIS A 98 13.13 12.76 -1.49
CA HIS A 98 14.39 13.49 -1.38
C HIS A 98 14.97 13.84 -2.76
N GLY A 99 15.37 15.08 -2.98
CA GLY A 99 15.93 15.54 -4.26
C GLY A 99 14.90 15.64 -5.38
N GLU A 100 15.12 16.55 -6.32
CA GLU A 100 14.19 16.77 -7.42
C GLU A 100 14.04 15.53 -8.34
N PRO A 101 12.87 15.32 -8.97
CA PRO A 101 12.76 14.32 -10.04
C PRO A 101 13.70 14.63 -11.21
N SER A 102 14.74 13.82 -11.35
CA SER A 102 15.77 13.90 -12.40
C SER A 102 16.30 12.50 -12.71
N ALA A 103 16.89 12.29 -13.89
CA ALA A 103 17.49 10.99 -14.24
C ALA A 103 18.59 10.57 -13.25
N LEU A 104 19.29 11.53 -12.66
CA LEU A 104 20.34 11.31 -11.66
C LEU A 104 19.76 10.76 -10.35
N ASN A 105 18.66 11.35 -9.88
CA ASN A 105 17.96 10.93 -8.65
C ASN A 105 17.03 9.71 -8.86
N SER A 106 16.72 9.35 -10.10
CA SER A 106 16.00 8.10 -10.41
C SER A 106 16.83 6.88 -10.03
N HIS A 107 16.13 5.82 -9.62
CA HIS A 107 16.73 4.51 -9.43
C HIS A 107 16.79 3.75 -10.78
N PRO A 108 17.68 2.77 -10.95
CA PRO A 108 18.66 2.25 -9.99
C PRO A 108 19.78 3.25 -9.62
N GLN A 109 20.20 3.22 -8.36
CA GLN A 109 21.40 3.93 -7.89
C GLN A 109 22.63 3.02 -8.00
N ARG A 110 23.82 3.61 -8.21
CA ARG A 110 25.07 2.89 -8.51
C ARG A 110 26.19 3.16 -7.53
N SER A 111 27.11 2.21 -7.38
CA SER A 111 28.29 2.32 -6.51
C SER A 111 29.36 3.24 -7.10
N ASP A 112 29.54 3.25 -8.41
CA ASP A 112 30.64 3.95 -9.09
C ASP A 112 30.28 4.15 -10.57
N LYS A 113 31.19 4.78 -11.32
CA LYS A 113 30.99 5.08 -12.75
C LYS A 113 30.91 3.83 -13.65
N ASN A 114 31.40 2.69 -13.18
CA ASN A 114 31.40 1.40 -13.87
C ASN A 114 30.18 0.53 -13.53
N ASN A 115 29.32 1.00 -12.62
CA ASN A 115 28.11 0.30 -12.19
C ASN A 115 28.39 -1.08 -11.56
N GLU A 116 29.47 -1.23 -10.76
CA GLU A 116 29.84 -2.52 -10.17
C GLU A 116 28.72 -3.12 -9.29
N PHE A 117 28.05 -2.27 -8.52
CA PHE A 117 26.83 -2.59 -7.77
C PHE A 117 25.75 -1.57 -8.07
N VAL A 118 24.54 -2.06 -8.27
CA VAL A 118 23.34 -1.23 -8.47
C VAL A 118 22.20 -1.74 -7.60
N VAL A 119 21.37 -0.81 -7.12
CA VAL A 119 20.24 -1.14 -6.24
C VAL A 119 19.02 -0.31 -6.59
N ILE A 120 17.85 -0.91 -6.40
CA ILE A 120 16.56 -0.23 -6.36
C ILE A 120 15.98 -0.31 -4.95
N HIS A 121 15.39 0.81 -4.51
CA HIS A 121 14.97 1.01 -3.12
C HIS A 121 13.57 1.62 -3.04
N ASN A 122 12.72 1.05 -2.18
CA ASN A 122 11.49 1.65 -1.68
C ASN A 122 11.62 1.86 -0.19
N GLY A 123 11.42 3.09 0.29
CA GLY A 123 11.57 3.40 1.72
C GLY A 123 12.37 4.68 1.94
N ILE A 124 12.84 4.87 3.18
CA ILE A 124 13.73 5.95 3.59
C ILE A 124 14.82 5.37 4.48
N ILE A 125 16.08 5.67 4.15
CA ILE A 125 17.23 5.40 5.03
C ILE A 125 17.41 6.58 5.98
N THR A 126 17.04 6.42 7.24
CA THR A 126 17.00 7.54 8.21
C THR A 126 18.39 8.03 8.61
N ASN A 127 19.39 7.15 8.60
CA ASN A 127 20.79 7.45 8.95
C ASN A 127 21.69 7.69 7.72
N TYR A 128 21.12 8.07 6.57
CA TYR A 128 21.89 8.25 5.33
C TYR A 128 22.94 9.37 5.43
N LYS A 129 22.73 10.38 6.28
CA LYS A 129 23.67 11.50 6.45
C LYS A 129 24.97 11.04 7.11
N GLU A 130 24.87 10.21 8.15
CA GLU A 130 26.01 9.60 8.83
C GLU A 130 26.79 8.70 7.86
N LEU A 131 26.07 7.82 7.14
CA LEU A 131 26.66 6.91 6.17
C LEU A 131 27.35 7.66 5.03
N LYS A 132 26.72 8.70 4.47
CA LYS A 132 27.31 9.54 3.42
C LYS A 132 28.58 10.22 3.88
N LYS A 133 28.61 10.78 5.10
CA LYS A 133 29.81 11.40 5.67
C LYS A 133 30.95 10.39 5.85
N TYR A 134 30.63 9.19 6.34
CA TYR A 134 31.61 8.12 6.50
C TYR A 134 32.20 7.67 5.16
N LEU A 135 31.36 7.37 4.18
CA LEU A 135 31.79 6.90 2.85
C LEU A 135 32.61 7.96 2.10
N ASN A 136 32.24 9.24 2.21
CA ASN A 136 33.07 10.35 1.71
C ASN A 136 34.47 10.35 2.35
N SER A 137 34.58 10.10 3.66
CA SER A 137 35.88 10.02 4.35
C SER A 137 36.76 8.84 3.88
N LYS A 138 36.15 7.83 3.26
CA LYS A 138 36.82 6.66 2.66
C LYS A 138 37.11 6.83 1.17
N GLY A 139 36.80 8.00 0.59
CA GLY A 139 37.10 8.34 -0.81
C GLY A 139 36.00 8.00 -1.81
N TYR A 140 34.80 7.62 -1.37
CA TYR A 140 33.66 7.40 -2.26
C TYR A 140 32.98 8.73 -2.59
N GLU A 141 32.87 9.06 -3.88
CA GLU A 141 32.18 10.25 -4.37
C GLU A 141 30.68 9.99 -4.57
N PHE A 142 29.84 10.95 -4.22
CA PHE A 142 28.38 10.90 -4.42
C PHE A 142 27.96 11.80 -5.57
N GLU A 143 27.03 11.34 -6.39
CA GLU A 143 26.51 12.08 -7.54
C GLU A 143 25.05 12.55 -7.36
N SER A 144 24.29 11.93 -6.46
CA SER A 144 22.86 12.23 -6.25
C SER A 144 22.57 12.86 -4.88
N GLU A 145 21.35 13.36 -4.75
CA GLU A 145 20.80 13.89 -3.50
C GLU A 145 19.96 12.86 -2.74
N THR A 146 19.87 11.63 -3.26
CA THR A 146 19.03 10.58 -2.69
C THR A 146 19.70 9.91 -1.49
N ASP A 147 18.88 9.53 -0.50
CA ASP A 147 19.28 8.64 0.58
C ASP A 147 19.73 7.28 0.04
N THR A 148 19.06 6.78 -1.01
CA THR A 148 19.37 5.48 -1.65
C THR A 148 20.83 5.33 -2.08
N GLU A 149 21.51 6.39 -2.53
CA GLU A 149 22.89 6.27 -3.05
C GLU A 149 23.90 5.80 -1.99
N VAL A 150 23.63 5.96 -0.70
CA VAL A 150 24.52 5.42 0.34
C VAL A 150 24.58 3.89 0.31
N ILE A 151 23.51 3.23 -0.15
CA ILE A 151 23.38 1.76 -0.15
C ILE A 151 24.36 1.09 -1.14
N PRO A 152 24.39 1.44 -2.45
CA PRO A 152 25.33 0.84 -3.38
C PRO A 152 26.78 1.28 -3.12
N LYS A 153 27.00 2.45 -2.52
CA LYS A 153 28.34 2.87 -2.05
C LYS A 153 28.80 2.01 -0.87
N LEU A 154 27.91 1.71 0.06
CA LEU A 154 28.19 0.90 1.24
C LEU A 154 28.47 -0.57 0.87
N ILE A 155 27.68 -1.19 -0.03
CA ILE A 155 27.97 -2.57 -0.44
C ILE A 155 29.31 -2.69 -1.16
N LYS A 156 29.69 -1.67 -1.95
CA LYS A 156 31.01 -1.62 -2.57
C LYS A 156 32.12 -1.50 -1.52
N TYR A 157 31.96 -0.64 -0.52
CA TYR A 157 32.89 -0.57 0.62
C TYR A 157 33.04 -1.93 1.33
N VAL A 158 31.94 -2.61 1.62
CA VAL A 158 31.98 -3.95 2.24
C VAL A 158 32.70 -4.97 1.34
N TYR A 159 32.47 -4.90 0.01
CA TYR A 159 33.14 -5.76 -0.96
C TYR A 159 34.64 -5.49 -1.06
N ASP A 160 35.05 -4.21 -1.14
CA ASP A 160 36.45 -3.79 -1.24
C ASP A 160 37.24 -4.13 0.04
N ASN A 161 36.56 -4.22 1.20
CA ASN A 161 37.13 -4.55 2.50
C ASN A 161 36.76 -5.97 3.00
N ARG A 162 36.42 -6.89 2.10
CA ARG A 162 36.05 -8.27 2.44
C ARG A 162 37.22 -9.05 3.04
N GLU A 163 36.91 -9.92 4.00
CA GLU A 163 37.91 -10.76 4.68
C GLU A 163 38.36 -11.96 3.80
N ARG A 164 37.48 -12.40 2.90
CA ARG A 164 37.72 -13.51 1.99
C ARG A 164 37.16 -13.18 0.61
N ASP A 165 37.85 -13.64 -0.43
CA ASP A 165 37.43 -13.44 -1.82
C ASP A 165 36.18 -14.23 -2.22
N ASP A 166 35.84 -15.29 -1.46
CA ASP A 166 34.70 -16.18 -1.71
C ASP A 166 33.42 -15.76 -0.96
N MET A 167 33.36 -14.54 -0.41
CA MET A 167 32.16 -14.04 0.25
C MET A 167 30.97 -14.01 -0.70
N SER A 168 29.86 -14.63 -0.30
CA SER A 168 28.63 -14.65 -1.10
C SER A 168 27.97 -13.28 -1.19
N PHE A 169 27.20 -13.07 -2.25
CA PHE A 169 26.46 -11.83 -2.43
C PHE A 169 25.48 -11.56 -1.28
N SER A 170 24.81 -12.60 -0.77
CA SER A 170 23.90 -12.50 0.37
C SER A 170 24.59 -12.02 1.64
N THR A 171 25.83 -12.47 1.92
CA THR A 171 26.61 -12.02 3.09
C THR A 171 27.04 -10.56 2.97
N LEU A 172 27.34 -10.07 1.76
CA LEU A 172 27.61 -8.64 1.56
C LEU A 172 26.37 -7.80 1.88
N VAL A 173 25.20 -8.20 1.36
CA VAL A 173 23.92 -7.51 1.64
C VAL A 173 23.57 -7.59 3.13
N GLU A 174 23.84 -8.71 3.78
CA GLU A 174 23.64 -8.89 5.22
C GLU A 174 24.42 -7.83 6.03
N ARG A 175 25.71 -7.64 5.73
CA ARG A 175 26.55 -6.62 6.37
C ARG A 175 26.05 -5.20 6.10
N VAL A 176 25.51 -4.95 4.91
CA VAL A 176 24.93 -3.65 4.53
C VAL A 176 23.69 -3.35 5.37
N ILE A 177 22.70 -4.24 5.42
CA ILE A 177 21.43 -3.98 6.13
C ILE A 177 21.58 -3.86 7.65
N GLN A 178 22.67 -4.35 8.22
CA GLN A 178 23.02 -4.15 9.64
C GLN A 178 23.41 -2.69 9.94
N GLN A 179 23.87 -1.93 8.94
CA GLN A 179 24.24 -0.52 9.09
C GLN A 179 23.11 0.43 8.68
N LEU A 180 22.06 -0.07 8.02
CA LEU A 180 20.94 0.74 7.56
C LEU A 180 19.89 0.88 8.66
N GLU A 181 19.46 2.10 8.91
CA GLU A 181 18.31 2.43 9.74
C GLU A 181 17.15 2.95 8.89
N GLY A 182 15.93 2.76 9.37
CA GLY A 182 14.70 3.15 8.67
C GLY A 182 13.95 1.97 8.08
N ALA A 183 13.13 2.25 7.06
CA ALA A 183 12.33 1.27 6.35
C ALA A 183 12.81 1.19 4.91
N PHE A 184 13.01 -0.02 4.39
CA PHE A 184 13.49 -0.27 3.03
C PHE A 184 12.97 -1.60 2.48
N ALA A 185 12.74 -1.64 1.17
CA ALA A 185 12.76 -2.86 0.36
C ALA A 185 13.81 -2.66 -0.72
N LEU A 186 14.73 -3.61 -0.86
CA LEU A 186 15.93 -3.49 -1.68
C LEU A 186 16.05 -4.69 -2.62
N VAL A 187 16.47 -4.43 -3.85
CA VAL A 187 16.89 -5.46 -4.81
C VAL A 187 18.23 -5.04 -5.40
N PHE A 188 19.22 -5.91 -5.25
CA PHE A 188 20.61 -5.67 -5.65
C PHE A 188 20.98 -6.46 -6.90
N LYS A 189 21.77 -5.84 -7.77
CA LYS A 189 22.43 -6.47 -8.91
C LYS A 189 23.90 -6.04 -8.93
N SER A 190 24.79 -6.94 -9.32
CA SER A 190 26.22 -6.66 -9.40
C SER A 190 26.87 -7.33 -10.61
N HIS A 191 27.91 -6.70 -11.15
CA HIS A 191 28.77 -7.27 -12.17
C HIS A 191 29.61 -8.44 -11.64
N TYR A 192 29.96 -8.45 -10.35
CA TYR A 192 30.75 -9.51 -9.72
C TYR A 192 29.97 -10.80 -9.48
N PHE A 193 28.64 -10.71 -9.46
CA PHE A 193 27.73 -11.83 -9.18
C PHE A 193 26.73 -11.99 -10.35
N PRO A 194 27.21 -12.35 -11.56
CA PRO A 194 26.37 -12.39 -12.75
C PRO A 194 25.28 -13.46 -12.64
N GLY A 195 24.04 -13.09 -12.96
CA GLY A 195 22.89 -14.00 -12.88
C GLY A 195 22.40 -14.29 -11.46
N GLU A 196 22.97 -13.65 -10.44
CA GLU A 196 22.47 -13.71 -9.07
C GLU A 196 21.56 -12.52 -8.75
N ALA A 197 20.59 -12.76 -7.86
CA ALA A 197 19.72 -11.72 -7.32
C ALA A 197 19.71 -11.80 -5.79
N VAL A 198 19.85 -10.65 -5.13
CA VAL A 198 19.64 -10.54 -3.68
C VAL A 198 18.61 -9.47 -3.39
N ALA A 199 17.60 -9.82 -2.60
CA ALA A 199 16.47 -8.98 -2.26
C ALA A 199 16.19 -9.06 -0.77
N THR A 200 15.85 -7.94 -0.14
CA THR A 200 15.62 -7.88 1.31
C THR A 200 14.67 -6.74 1.67
N ARG A 201 14.04 -6.83 2.84
CA ARG A 201 13.14 -5.78 3.32
C ARG A 201 13.20 -5.57 4.83
N ARG A 202 12.79 -4.39 5.26
CA ARG A 202 12.43 -4.00 6.62
C ARG A 202 11.39 -2.89 6.53
N GLY A 203 10.16 -3.09 6.99
CA GLY A 203 9.12 -2.07 6.97
C GLY A 203 8.58 -1.63 5.59
N SER A 204 8.97 -2.28 4.48
CA SER A 204 8.39 -2.03 3.14
C SER A 204 8.05 -3.35 2.42
N PRO A 205 6.89 -3.47 1.75
CA PRO A 205 6.51 -4.69 1.02
C PRO A 205 7.51 -5.12 -0.05
N LEU A 206 7.77 -6.44 -0.09
CA LEU A 206 8.55 -7.12 -1.11
C LEU A 206 8.11 -8.57 -1.19
N LEU A 207 7.84 -9.05 -2.39
CA LEU A 207 7.43 -10.43 -2.67
C LEU A 207 8.13 -10.98 -3.91
N ILE A 208 8.18 -12.31 -4.01
CA ILE A 208 8.84 -13.04 -5.08
C ILE A 208 7.83 -13.97 -5.74
N GLY A 209 7.49 -13.71 -7.00
CA GLY A 209 6.78 -14.63 -7.88
C GLY A 209 7.72 -15.67 -8.48
N VAL A 210 7.25 -16.91 -8.59
CA VAL A 210 8.00 -18.00 -9.24
C VAL A 210 7.18 -18.64 -10.36
N ARG A 211 7.82 -18.85 -11.52
CA ARG A 211 7.25 -19.58 -12.65
C ARG A 211 8.25 -20.61 -13.16
N SER A 212 7.79 -21.85 -13.32
CA SER A 212 8.61 -22.95 -13.83
C SER A 212 7.71 -23.88 -14.65
N LYS A 213 8.26 -24.48 -15.71
CA LYS A 213 7.59 -25.55 -16.47
C LYS A 213 7.55 -26.87 -15.69
N TYR A 214 8.47 -27.06 -14.76
CA TYR A 214 8.54 -28.25 -13.91
C TYR A 214 8.05 -27.95 -12.50
N GLU A 215 7.73 -29.00 -11.74
CA GLU A 215 7.29 -28.89 -10.35
C GLU A 215 8.34 -28.18 -9.49
N LEU A 216 7.90 -27.48 -8.45
CA LEU A 216 8.81 -26.82 -7.51
C LEU A 216 9.26 -27.84 -6.45
N SER A 217 10.52 -27.75 -6.01
CA SER A 217 11.10 -28.69 -5.05
C SER A 217 10.46 -28.64 -3.65
N ALA A 218 9.78 -27.53 -3.29
CA ALA A 218 9.07 -27.39 -2.03
C ALA A 218 7.96 -26.32 -2.13
N GLU A 219 6.93 -26.46 -1.30
CA GLU A 219 5.88 -25.44 -1.08
C GLU A 219 6.21 -24.49 0.08
N HIS A 220 7.25 -24.80 0.86
CA HIS A 220 7.73 -24.00 1.98
C HIS A 220 9.25 -23.88 1.91
N ILE A 221 9.77 -22.68 2.15
CA ILE A 221 11.20 -22.39 2.16
C ILE A 221 11.66 -22.23 3.61
N PRO A 222 12.56 -23.09 4.12
CA PRO A 222 13.13 -22.91 5.44
C PRO A 222 14.07 -21.70 5.47
N ILE A 223 14.02 -20.94 6.57
CA ILE A 223 14.95 -19.84 6.80
C ILE A 223 16.28 -20.40 7.30
N GLN A 224 17.36 -19.95 6.69
CA GLN A 224 18.73 -20.26 7.10
C GLN A 224 19.25 -19.16 8.02
N TYR A 225 19.94 -19.55 9.10
CA TYR A 225 20.54 -18.62 10.05
C TYR A 225 22.06 -18.72 9.96
N ASN A 226 22.73 -17.59 9.76
CA ASN A 226 24.19 -17.56 9.72
C ASN A 226 24.75 -17.62 11.15
N SER A 227 25.35 -18.76 11.51
CA SER A 227 26.01 -19.01 12.78
C SER A 227 27.52 -18.68 12.71
N ALA A 228 27.88 -17.45 12.36
CA ALA A 228 29.27 -16.98 12.48
C ALA A 228 29.48 -16.25 13.82
N PRO A 229 30.57 -16.52 14.57
CA PRO A 229 30.80 -15.89 15.87
C PRO A 229 31.03 -14.38 15.72
N TYR A 230 30.13 -13.64 16.36
CA TYR A 230 29.85 -12.20 16.31
C TYR A 230 30.99 -11.25 16.78
N TYR A 231 32.19 -11.74 17.10
CA TYR A 231 33.12 -11.00 17.96
C TYR A 231 34.42 -10.46 17.33
N SER A 232 34.74 -10.72 16.05
CA SER A 232 36.03 -10.26 15.47
C SER A 232 35.95 -8.98 14.62
N PHE A 233 34.78 -8.59 14.08
CA PHE A 233 34.70 -7.48 13.12
C PHE A 233 34.21 -6.13 13.71
N LEU A 234 33.56 -6.15 14.88
CA LEU A 234 33.07 -4.92 15.53
C LEU A 234 34.19 -3.96 15.97
N ARG A 235 35.46 -4.41 16.02
CA ARG A 235 36.59 -3.52 16.33
C ARG A 235 37.04 -2.65 15.17
N ASP A 236 36.90 -3.12 13.93
CA ASP A 236 37.46 -2.44 12.75
C ASP A 236 36.38 -1.86 11.81
N CYS A 237 35.10 -2.20 12.00
CA CYS A 237 33.98 -1.68 11.20
C CYS A 237 32.78 -1.16 12.01
N ALA A 238 32.93 -0.89 13.31
CA ALA A 238 31.95 -0.04 14.01
C ALA A 238 32.03 1.39 13.43
N VAL A 239 31.15 1.68 12.47
CA VAL A 239 31.09 2.97 11.75
C VAL A 239 30.72 4.13 12.70
N ILE A 240 30.13 3.84 13.87
CA ILE A 240 29.84 4.80 14.94
C ILE A 240 30.01 4.09 16.31
N PRO A 241 30.80 4.62 17.28
CA PRO A 241 30.74 4.11 18.63
C PRO A 241 29.37 4.45 19.23
N VAL A 242 28.59 3.42 19.55
CA VAL A 242 27.34 3.56 20.30
C VAL A 242 27.67 4.21 21.64
N PHE A 243 27.21 5.45 21.85
CA PHE A 243 27.21 6.09 23.16
C PHE A 243 26.19 5.38 24.05
N THR A 244 26.64 4.38 24.80
CA THR A 244 25.94 3.89 25.98
C THR A 244 26.83 4.05 27.20
N GLU A 245 26.90 5.28 27.72
CA GLU A 245 27.17 5.46 29.15
C GLU A 245 25.96 4.93 29.93
N ARG A 246 26.05 3.67 30.38
CA ARG A 246 25.33 3.23 31.57
C ARG A 246 26.32 2.59 32.53
N GLN A 247 26.47 3.28 33.66
CA GLN A 247 27.23 2.86 34.83
C GLN A 247 26.75 1.50 35.35
N GLY A 248 27.73 0.62 35.60
CA GLY A 248 27.77 -0.34 36.71
C GLY A 248 26.75 -1.48 36.74
N ALA A 249 27.20 -2.71 36.48
CA ALA A 249 26.90 -3.87 37.34
C ALA A 249 27.73 -5.11 36.97
N ALA A 250 28.51 -5.57 37.96
CA ALA A 250 28.93 -6.93 38.31
C ALA A 250 29.17 -8.00 37.22
N GLU A 251 30.43 -8.48 37.19
CA GLU A 251 30.84 -9.78 36.65
C GLU A 251 30.11 -10.96 37.33
N PRO A 252 29.90 -12.07 36.60
CA PRO A 252 29.95 -13.39 37.20
C PRO A 252 31.15 -14.19 36.66
N VAL A 253 32.01 -14.53 37.62
CA VAL A 253 33.03 -15.58 37.58
C VAL A 253 32.37 -16.94 37.31
N GLY A 254 32.89 -17.70 36.35
CA GLY A 254 32.47 -19.08 36.09
C GLY A 254 33.48 -19.84 35.25
N LEU A 255 34.36 -20.59 35.92
CA LEU A 255 35.35 -21.50 35.33
C LEU A 255 34.70 -22.54 34.39
N LEU A 256 35.24 -22.67 33.18
CA LEU A 256 35.07 -23.88 32.36
C LEU A 256 36.40 -24.64 32.33
N LYS A 257 36.36 -25.86 32.87
CA LYS A 257 37.42 -26.87 32.78
C LYS A 257 37.49 -27.41 31.35
N GLU A 258 38.70 -27.51 30.84
CA GLU A 258 39.04 -28.32 29.67
C GLU A 258 38.84 -29.82 29.95
N GLY A 259 38.45 -30.54 28.88
CA GLY A 259 38.63 -31.99 28.75
C GLY A 259 37.36 -32.73 28.38
N VAL A 260 37.31 -33.28 27.16
CA VAL A 260 37.35 -34.73 26.88
C VAL A 260 36.99 -34.98 25.39
N GLN A 261 38.04 -35.39 24.67
CA GLN A 261 38.14 -36.41 23.61
C GLN A 261 36.98 -36.69 22.64
N ASP A 262 37.33 -36.52 21.37
CA ASP A 262 36.82 -37.23 20.19
C ASP A 262 36.54 -38.72 20.44
N LYS A 263 35.34 -39.17 20.07
CA LYS A 263 35.10 -40.54 19.62
C LYS A 263 34.13 -40.57 18.44
N ASN A 264 34.66 -41.11 17.34
CA ASN A 264 33.95 -41.63 16.18
C ASN A 264 32.70 -42.43 16.55
N SER A 265 31.60 -42.17 15.85
CA SER A 265 30.60 -43.20 15.54
C SER A 265 29.93 -42.91 14.20
N HIS A 266 30.34 -43.70 13.19
CA HIS A 266 29.54 -43.96 12.00
C HIS A 266 28.23 -44.67 12.36
N ASN A 267 27.20 -44.39 11.54
CA ASN A 267 25.92 -45.09 11.33
C ASN A 267 24.66 -44.45 11.92
N ARG A 268 23.86 -43.81 11.03
CA ARG A 268 22.41 -44.01 10.79
C ARG A 268 21.78 -42.77 10.08
N PRO A 269 20.61 -42.92 9.44
CA PRO A 269 20.37 -43.44 8.10
C PRO A 269 19.98 -42.30 7.13
N ASP A 270 19.90 -42.56 5.83
CA ASP A 270 19.36 -41.64 4.83
C ASP A 270 17.99 -41.09 5.27
N LYS A 271 17.93 -39.79 5.58
CA LYS A 271 16.69 -39.01 5.66
C LYS A 271 16.43 -38.40 4.28
N PRO A 272 15.17 -38.29 3.84
CA PRO A 272 14.85 -37.71 2.54
C PRO A 272 15.32 -36.25 2.51
N ASP A 273 16.00 -35.87 1.43
CA ASP A 273 16.52 -34.55 1.13
C ASP A 273 15.42 -33.48 1.31
N LYS A 274 15.41 -32.79 2.46
CA LYS A 274 14.63 -31.55 2.60
C LYS A 274 15.44 -30.46 1.92
N SER A 275 15.20 -30.22 0.63
CA SER A 275 15.95 -29.19 -0.11
C SER A 275 15.79 -27.84 0.58
N THR A 276 16.91 -27.25 1.00
CA THR A 276 16.97 -25.96 1.72
C THR A 276 16.76 -24.74 0.82
N ALA A 277 16.40 -24.95 -0.44
CA ALA A 277 16.15 -23.96 -1.47
C ALA A 277 15.05 -24.43 -2.44
N VAL A 278 14.31 -23.49 -3.02
CA VAL A 278 13.28 -23.78 -4.03
C VAL A 278 13.85 -23.68 -5.43
N ASN A 279 13.76 -24.79 -6.16
CA ASN A 279 14.22 -24.94 -7.54
C ASN A 279 13.14 -25.66 -8.36
N SER A 280 13.35 -25.68 -9.69
CA SER A 280 12.65 -26.59 -10.60
C SER A 280 13.07 -28.05 -10.33
N ALA A 281 12.11 -28.98 -10.23
CA ALA A 281 12.34 -30.40 -9.98
C ALA A 281 12.60 -31.17 -11.29
N GLY A 282 13.66 -31.99 -11.35
CA GLY A 282 14.07 -32.79 -12.52
C GLY A 282 15.32 -32.26 -13.25
N ASP A 283 15.65 -32.84 -14.42
CA ASP A 283 16.80 -32.47 -15.27
C ASP A 283 16.72 -31.04 -15.87
N GLY A 284 15.60 -30.34 -15.69
CA GLY A 284 15.39 -28.99 -16.23
C GLY A 284 15.73 -27.89 -15.23
N LYS A 285 16.80 -27.13 -15.50
CA LYS A 285 17.18 -25.95 -14.71
C LYS A 285 16.30 -24.70 -14.96
N ALA A 286 15.31 -24.78 -15.85
CA ALA A 286 14.57 -23.63 -16.34
C ALA A 286 13.58 -23.06 -15.31
N VAL A 287 13.82 -21.84 -14.84
CA VAL A 287 12.96 -21.13 -13.87
C VAL A 287 13.01 -19.63 -14.09
N GLU A 288 11.89 -18.95 -13.81
CA GLU A 288 11.78 -17.50 -13.83
C GLU A 288 11.34 -16.99 -12.44
N TYR A 289 12.02 -15.95 -11.97
CA TYR A 289 11.68 -15.25 -10.72
C TYR A 289 11.30 -13.80 -11.00
N TYR A 290 10.30 -13.32 -10.28
CA TYR A 290 9.76 -11.97 -10.40
C TYR A 290 9.76 -11.32 -9.02
N PHE A 291 10.60 -10.33 -8.80
CA PHE A 291 10.62 -9.59 -7.52
C PHE A 291 9.77 -8.35 -7.68
N ALA A 292 8.84 -8.10 -6.77
CA ALA A 292 8.03 -6.89 -6.82
C ALA A 292 7.65 -6.37 -5.45
N SER A 293 7.43 -5.06 -5.35
CA SER A 293 6.83 -4.45 -4.16
C SER A 293 5.29 -4.57 -4.11
N ASP A 294 4.65 -5.02 -5.20
CA ASP A 294 3.22 -5.27 -5.28
C ASP A 294 2.89 -6.47 -6.18
N ALA A 295 1.86 -7.22 -5.81
CA ALA A 295 1.40 -8.39 -6.55
C ALA A 295 0.86 -8.08 -7.95
N SER A 296 0.41 -6.85 -8.22
CA SER A 296 -0.11 -6.42 -9.53
C SER A 296 0.90 -6.59 -10.65
N ALA A 297 2.20 -6.48 -10.36
CA ALA A 297 3.27 -6.66 -11.34
C ALA A 297 3.64 -8.13 -11.58
N ILE A 298 3.18 -9.05 -10.72
CA ILE A 298 3.51 -10.47 -10.79
C ILE A 298 2.36 -11.29 -11.38
N ILE A 299 1.11 -10.90 -11.11
CA ILE A 299 -0.07 -11.74 -11.36
C ILE A 299 -0.26 -12.15 -12.82
N GLU A 300 0.22 -11.35 -13.78
CA GLU A 300 0.16 -11.70 -15.20
C GLU A 300 1.18 -12.78 -15.62
N HIS A 301 2.18 -13.02 -14.78
CA HIS A 301 3.22 -14.02 -14.99
C HIS A 301 2.94 -15.29 -14.18
N THR A 302 2.57 -15.15 -12.91
CA THR A 302 2.31 -16.27 -11.99
C THR A 302 1.44 -15.83 -10.82
N ASN A 303 0.64 -16.74 -10.27
CA ASN A 303 -0.09 -16.54 -9.03
C ASN A 303 0.60 -17.17 -7.81
N LYS A 304 1.76 -17.84 -8.00
CA LYS A 304 2.55 -18.40 -6.92
C LYS A 304 3.58 -17.39 -6.42
N VAL A 305 3.42 -16.93 -5.18
CA VAL A 305 4.26 -15.89 -4.59
C VAL A 305 4.75 -16.25 -3.20
N ILE A 306 5.89 -15.67 -2.83
CA ILE A 306 6.47 -15.73 -1.49
C ILE A 306 6.52 -14.29 -0.97
N TYR A 307 5.81 -14.03 0.12
CA TYR A 307 5.92 -12.75 0.82
C TYR A 307 7.14 -12.78 1.75
N LEU A 308 8.03 -11.80 1.58
CA LEU A 308 9.13 -11.62 2.51
C LEU A 308 8.65 -10.91 3.78
N GLU A 309 9.30 -11.22 4.89
CA GLU A 309 9.17 -10.52 6.15
C GLU A 309 10.38 -9.64 6.42
N ASP A 310 10.28 -8.83 7.48
CA ASP A 310 11.39 -7.96 7.87
C ASP A 310 12.63 -8.80 8.18
N ASP A 311 13.78 -8.30 7.74
CA ASP A 311 15.11 -8.90 7.82
C ASP A 311 15.29 -10.24 7.08
N ASP A 312 14.32 -10.65 6.24
CA ASP A 312 14.56 -11.72 5.28
C ASP A 312 15.54 -11.24 4.19
N ILE A 313 16.53 -12.07 3.90
CA ILE A 313 17.45 -11.91 2.77
C ILE A 313 17.20 -13.07 1.80
N ALA A 314 16.51 -12.77 0.71
CA ALA A 314 16.28 -13.70 -0.37
C ALA A 314 17.43 -13.66 -1.39
N ALA A 315 18.01 -14.82 -1.68
CA ALA A 315 19.11 -14.95 -2.64
C ALA A 315 18.78 -16.02 -3.69
N VAL A 316 18.88 -15.65 -4.97
CA VAL A 316 18.82 -16.58 -6.11
C VAL A 316 20.23 -16.80 -6.63
N VAL A 317 20.77 -18.00 -6.40
CA VAL A 317 22.12 -18.40 -6.81
C VAL A 317 22.04 -19.69 -7.60
N GLY A 318 22.58 -19.72 -8.83
CA GLY A 318 22.52 -20.90 -9.69
C GLY A 318 21.08 -21.38 -9.98
N GLY A 319 20.12 -20.45 -10.06
CA GLY A 319 18.70 -20.73 -10.28
C GLY A 319 17.97 -21.27 -9.05
N LYS A 320 18.57 -21.17 -7.86
CA LYS A 320 18.02 -21.68 -6.60
C LYS A 320 17.68 -20.54 -5.66
N LEU A 321 16.43 -20.46 -5.21
CA LEU A 321 15.99 -19.46 -4.25
C LEU A 321 16.18 -19.96 -2.80
N SER A 322 16.93 -19.20 -2.00
CA SER A 322 17.16 -19.44 -0.57
C SER A 322 16.82 -18.20 0.25
N LEU A 323 16.43 -18.39 1.52
CA LEU A 323 16.11 -17.33 2.46
C LEU A 323 17.05 -17.40 3.66
N HIS A 324 17.62 -16.26 4.03
CA HIS A 324 18.57 -16.10 5.14
C HIS A 324 18.09 -15.04 6.11
N ARG A 325 18.43 -15.18 7.39
CA ARG A 325 18.22 -14.16 8.43
C ARG A 325 19.42 -14.12 9.38
N VAL A 326 19.73 -12.92 9.89
CA VAL A 326 20.86 -12.70 10.80
C VAL A 326 20.65 -13.39 12.15
N ASN A 327 19.49 -13.15 12.78
CA ASN A 327 19.16 -13.65 14.12
C ASN A 327 17.84 -14.41 14.11
N SER A 328 17.72 -15.40 14.98
CA SER A 328 16.44 -16.01 15.33
C SER A 328 15.84 -15.25 16.52
N LEU A 329 14.72 -14.55 16.32
CA LEU A 329 13.94 -14.00 17.43
C LEU A 329 12.89 -15.02 17.87
N ALA A 330 12.60 -15.07 19.17
CA ALA A 330 11.60 -15.96 19.73
C ALA A 330 10.20 -15.60 19.21
N GLY A 331 9.53 -16.53 18.53
CA GLY A 331 8.18 -16.36 18.00
C GLY A 331 8.07 -16.08 16.50
N GLU A 332 9.19 -16.05 15.77
CA GLU A 332 9.19 -15.88 14.31
C GLU A 332 9.01 -17.20 13.55
N ASP A 333 8.28 -17.15 12.44
CA ASP A 333 8.09 -18.30 11.56
C ASP A 333 9.43 -18.71 10.92
N SER A 334 9.82 -19.97 11.13
CA SER A 334 11.05 -20.56 10.59
C SER A 334 10.96 -20.94 9.09
N VAL A 335 9.81 -20.69 8.46
CA VAL A 335 9.53 -21.02 7.06
C VAL A 335 8.74 -19.90 6.39
N ARG A 336 8.90 -19.74 5.07
CA ARG A 336 7.99 -18.96 4.22
C ARG A 336 7.21 -19.89 3.30
N ALA A 337 5.88 -19.78 3.32
CA ALA A 337 5.01 -20.55 2.44
C ALA A 337 4.94 -19.90 1.04
N ILE A 338 4.91 -20.74 0.00
CA ILE A 338 4.50 -20.33 -1.34
C ILE A 338 2.98 -20.25 -1.35
N GLN A 339 2.45 -19.04 -1.47
CA GLN A 339 1.02 -18.77 -1.46
C GLN A 339 0.48 -18.62 -2.88
N THR A 340 -0.76 -19.06 -3.08
CA THR A 340 -1.51 -18.82 -4.32
C THR A 340 -2.36 -17.56 -4.16
N LEU A 341 -2.08 -16.54 -4.96
CA LEU A 341 -2.88 -15.32 -5.02
C LEU A 341 -4.31 -15.64 -5.51
N GLN A 342 -5.31 -15.10 -4.81
CA GLN A 342 -6.71 -15.11 -5.24
C GLN A 342 -7.08 -13.91 -6.13
N MET A 343 -6.07 -13.22 -6.67
CA MET A 343 -6.24 -12.05 -7.54
C MET A 343 -6.28 -12.50 -9.00
N GLU A 344 -7.10 -11.85 -9.82
CA GLU A 344 -7.14 -12.09 -11.26
C GLU A 344 -6.61 -10.89 -12.05
N LEU A 345 -5.98 -11.15 -13.20
CA LEU A 345 -5.43 -10.08 -14.06
C LEU A 345 -6.52 -9.07 -14.49
N GLN A 346 -7.77 -9.50 -14.67
CA GLN A 346 -8.87 -8.64 -15.08
C GLN A 346 -9.19 -7.55 -14.02
N GLU A 347 -8.94 -7.84 -12.74
CA GLU A 347 -9.18 -6.91 -11.65
C GLU A 347 -8.25 -5.69 -11.70
N ILE A 348 -7.05 -5.84 -12.26
CA ILE A 348 -6.04 -4.77 -12.42
C ILE A 348 -5.99 -4.18 -13.84
N MET A 349 -6.97 -4.50 -14.68
CA MET A 349 -7.11 -3.96 -16.05
C MET A 349 -8.28 -2.97 -16.12
N LYS A 350 -8.18 -1.94 -16.98
CA LYS A 350 -9.28 -0.96 -17.18
C LYS A 350 -10.52 -1.57 -17.83
N GLY A 351 -10.38 -2.62 -18.62
CA GLY A 351 -11.50 -3.21 -19.37
C GLY A 351 -12.06 -2.20 -20.39
N ASN A 352 -13.38 -1.99 -20.35
CA ASN A 352 -14.09 -1.07 -21.25
C ASN A 352 -14.12 0.39 -20.75
N PHE A 353 -13.43 0.70 -19.65
CA PHE A 353 -13.40 2.04 -19.07
C PHE A 353 -12.16 2.82 -19.52
N GLU A 354 -12.26 4.14 -19.55
CA GLU A 354 -11.15 5.02 -19.95
C GLU A 354 -10.11 5.19 -18.84
N ALA A 355 -10.56 5.09 -17.58
CA ALA A 355 -9.76 5.26 -16.37
C ALA A 355 -10.05 4.19 -15.32
N PHE A 356 -9.07 3.90 -14.46
CA PHE A 356 -9.27 3.03 -13.31
C PHE A 356 -10.25 3.64 -12.33
N MET A 357 -10.14 4.94 -12.04
CA MET A 357 -11.10 5.61 -11.16
C MET A 357 -12.55 5.46 -11.67
N GLN A 358 -12.77 5.56 -12.98
CA GLN A 358 -14.10 5.34 -13.58
C GLN A 358 -14.55 3.90 -13.37
N LYS A 359 -13.73 2.91 -13.74
CA LYS A 359 -14.01 1.49 -13.52
C LYS A 359 -14.41 1.24 -12.06
N GLU A 360 -13.60 1.71 -11.12
CA GLU A 360 -13.75 1.45 -9.69
C GLU A 360 -15.01 2.11 -9.11
N ILE A 361 -15.42 3.28 -9.61
CA ILE A 361 -16.71 3.88 -9.26
C ILE A 361 -17.86 3.00 -9.72
N PHE A 362 -17.80 2.49 -10.96
CA PHE A 362 -18.86 1.69 -11.57
C PHE A 362 -18.90 0.25 -11.07
N GLU A 363 -17.82 -0.27 -10.49
CA GLU A 363 -17.73 -1.58 -9.80
C GLU A 363 -18.21 -1.55 -8.34
N GLN A 364 -18.70 -0.40 -7.85
CA GLN A 364 -19.22 -0.30 -6.47
C GLN A 364 -20.39 -1.25 -6.15
N PRO A 365 -21.33 -1.57 -7.06
CA PRO A 365 -22.33 -2.60 -6.80
C PRO A 365 -21.71 -3.96 -6.46
N GLU A 366 -20.73 -4.40 -7.26
CA GLU A 366 -20.06 -5.69 -7.12
C GLU A 366 -19.14 -5.72 -5.90
N SER A 367 -18.36 -4.67 -5.67
CA SER A 367 -17.43 -4.59 -4.53
C SER A 367 -18.16 -4.49 -3.19
N VAL A 368 -19.28 -3.75 -3.11
CA VAL A 368 -20.16 -3.75 -1.92
C VAL A 368 -20.76 -5.14 -1.69
N PHE A 369 -21.22 -5.81 -2.74
CA PHE A 369 -21.69 -7.19 -2.63
C PHE A 369 -20.60 -8.15 -2.14
N ASN A 370 -19.40 -8.08 -2.71
CA ASN A 370 -18.24 -8.88 -2.32
C ASN A 370 -17.80 -8.63 -0.87
N THR A 371 -17.98 -7.40 -0.38
CA THR A 371 -17.75 -7.02 1.01
C THR A 371 -18.70 -7.76 1.95
N MET A 372 -19.94 -8.02 1.54
CA MET A 372 -20.96 -8.73 2.33
C MET A 372 -20.94 -10.25 2.14
N ARG A 373 -20.32 -10.73 1.05
CA ARG A 373 -20.32 -12.14 0.64
C ARG A 373 -19.80 -13.05 1.76
N GLY A 374 -20.61 -14.04 2.13
CA GLY A 374 -20.29 -15.00 3.20
C GLY A 374 -20.33 -14.43 4.63
N ARG A 375 -20.63 -13.14 4.79
CA ARG A 375 -20.68 -12.45 6.10
C ARG A 375 -22.09 -12.12 6.53
N ILE A 376 -23.02 -11.90 5.59
CA ILE A 376 -24.44 -11.69 5.88
C ILE A 376 -25.25 -12.87 5.36
N CYS A 377 -26.02 -13.51 6.25
CA CYS A 377 -27.01 -14.50 5.87
C CYS A 377 -28.40 -13.85 5.84
N PHE A 378 -28.82 -13.36 4.67
CA PHE A 378 -30.11 -12.66 4.49
C PHE A 378 -31.35 -13.53 4.79
N HIS A 379 -31.22 -14.86 4.88
CA HIS A 379 -32.31 -15.75 5.29
C HIS A 379 -32.51 -15.76 6.81
N THR A 380 -31.42 -15.66 7.57
CA THR A 380 -31.45 -15.69 9.05
C THR A 380 -31.22 -14.33 9.68
N ASN A 381 -30.90 -13.31 8.88
CA ASN A 381 -30.52 -11.96 9.29
C ASN A 381 -29.34 -11.95 10.30
N LYS A 382 -28.44 -12.93 10.15
CA LYS A 382 -27.21 -13.02 10.93
C LYS A 382 -26.05 -12.39 10.18
N VAL A 383 -25.20 -11.69 10.92
CA VAL A 383 -23.99 -11.04 10.43
C VAL A 383 -22.80 -11.61 11.19
N ILE A 384 -21.84 -12.17 10.47
CA ILE A 384 -20.65 -12.80 11.05
C ILE A 384 -19.43 -12.29 10.29
N LEU A 385 -18.55 -11.59 11.01
CA LEU A 385 -17.22 -11.23 10.52
C LEU A 385 -16.23 -12.26 11.04
N GLY A 386 -15.89 -13.24 10.19
CA GLY A 386 -15.09 -14.41 10.59
C GLY A 386 -13.77 -14.05 11.28
N GLY A 387 -13.07 -13.02 10.80
CA GLY A 387 -11.81 -12.57 11.39
C GLY A 387 -11.93 -11.92 12.77
N LEU A 388 -13.14 -11.60 13.23
CA LEU A 388 -13.41 -11.04 14.57
C LEU A 388 -14.02 -12.07 15.53
N LYS A 389 -14.39 -13.26 15.05
CA LYS A 389 -15.18 -14.24 15.79
C LYS A 389 -14.56 -14.62 17.14
N ASP A 390 -13.25 -14.85 17.16
CA ASP A 390 -12.54 -15.32 18.35
C ASP A 390 -12.29 -14.19 19.37
N HIS A 391 -12.33 -12.93 18.92
CA HIS A 391 -12.09 -11.74 19.74
C HIS A 391 -13.37 -10.99 20.12
N LEU A 392 -14.53 -11.35 19.54
CA LEU A 392 -15.80 -10.64 19.74
C LEU A 392 -16.22 -10.52 21.20
N LYS A 393 -15.96 -11.56 22.02
CA LYS A 393 -16.28 -11.54 23.46
C LYS A 393 -15.44 -10.52 24.22
N GLU A 394 -14.19 -10.33 23.82
CA GLU A 394 -13.29 -9.35 24.43
C GLU A 394 -13.65 -7.94 23.97
N ILE A 395 -13.92 -7.76 22.67
CA ILE A 395 -14.41 -6.50 22.10
C ILE A 395 -15.72 -6.06 22.80
N LYS A 396 -16.67 -6.97 23.06
CA LYS A 396 -17.91 -6.65 23.80
C LYS A 396 -17.70 -6.20 25.26
N ARG A 397 -16.52 -6.41 25.84
CA ARG A 397 -16.18 -5.98 27.22
C ARG A 397 -15.44 -4.64 27.26
N CYS A 398 -15.01 -4.13 26.12
CA CYS A 398 -14.32 -2.85 26.03
C CYS A 398 -15.25 -1.68 26.41
N ARG A 399 -14.66 -0.52 26.70
CA ARG A 399 -15.39 0.67 27.13
C ARG A 399 -15.40 1.80 26.14
N ARG A 400 -14.58 1.72 25.09
CA ARG A 400 -14.44 2.77 24.07
C ARG A 400 -13.88 2.19 22.79
N LEU A 401 -14.39 2.71 21.66
CA LEU A 401 -13.86 2.46 20.33
C LEU A 401 -13.05 3.67 19.88
N ILE A 402 -11.86 3.43 19.33
CA ILE A 402 -11.02 4.47 18.73
C ILE A 402 -10.77 4.10 17.28
N MET A 403 -11.27 4.90 16.35
CA MET A 403 -11.18 4.69 14.91
C MET A 403 -10.07 5.56 14.34
N ILE A 404 -9.02 4.93 13.81
CA ILE A 404 -7.80 5.60 13.37
C ILE A 404 -7.60 5.35 11.87
N GLY A 405 -7.38 6.42 11.11
CA GLY A 405 -7.07 6.34 9.68
C GLY A 405 -6.62 7.70 9.13
N CYS A 406 -6.28 7.73 7.83
CA CYS A 406 -5.89 8.95 7.14
C CYS A 406 -6.78 9.18 5.90
N GLY A 407 -6.99 10.46 5.53
CA GLY A 407 -7.69 10.85 4.30
C GLY A 407 -9.08 10.22 4.17
N THR A 408 -9.37 9.62 3.01
CA THR A 408 -10.66 8.96 2.73
C THR A 408 -11.00 7.84 3.73
N SER A 409 -10.02 7.12 4.27
CA SER A 409 -10.27 6.09 5.29
C SER A 409 -10.69 6.68 6.66
N PHE A 410 -10.18 7.87 7.00
CA PHE A 410 -10.70 8.64 8.13
C PHE A 410 -12.15 9.07 7.88
N HIS A 411 -12.49 9.51 6.66
CA HIS A 411 -13.88 9.85 6.33
C HIS A 411 -14.84 8.65 6.46
N ALA A 412 -14.40 7.43 6.13
CA ALA A 412 -15.21 6.22 6.33
C ALA A 412 -15.55 6.02 7.81
N ALA A 413 -14.58 6.26 8.71
CA ALA A 413 -14.81 6.22 10.14
C ALA A 413 -15.81 7.30 10.60
N VAL A 414 -15.67 8.55 10.11
CA VAL A 414 -16.61 9.65 10.39
C VAL A 414 -18.02 9.28 9.91
N ALA A 415 -18.15 8.65 8.75
CA ALA A 415 -19.43 8.27 8.16
C ALA A 415 -20.18 7.22 9.01
N THR A 416 -19.44 6.34 9.67
CA THR A 416 -20.02 5.27 10.50
C THR A 416 -20.06 5.58 11.99
N ARG A 417 -19.46 6.69 12.44
CA ARG A 417 -19.37 7.03 13.86
C ARG A 417 -20.73 6.97 14.56
N GLN A 418 -21.72 7.66 14.00
CA GLN A 418 -23.06 7.78 14.60
C GLN A 418 -23.76 6.42 14.75
N ILE A 419 -23.70 5.56 13.73
CA ILE A 419 -24.34 4.24 13.80
C ILE A 419 -23.58 3.27 14.71
N LEU A 420 -22.26 3.42 14.82
CA LEU A 420 -21.47 2.66 15.80
C LEU A 420 -21.82 3.09 17.23
N GLU A 421 -21.95 4.38 17.51
CA GLU A 421 -22.43 4.88 18.81
C GLU A 421 -23.82 4.31 19.13
N GLU A 422 -24.74 4.32 18.16
CA GLU A 422 -26.11 3.77 18.30
C GLU A 422 -26.12 2.26 18.60
N LEU A 423 -25.42 1.46 17.79
CA LEU A 423 -25.50 -0.01 17.89
C LEU A 423 -24.65 -0.61 19.00
N THR A 424 -23.57 0.08 19.40
CA THR A 424 -22.66 -0.39 20.45
C THR A 424 -22.95 0.23 21.81
N GLU A 425 -23.55 1.43 21.86
CA GLU A 425 -23.66 2.29 23.06
C GLU A 425 -22.31 2.65 23.71
N LEU A 426 -21.20 2.48 22.96
CA LEU A 426 -19.87 2.86 23.41
C LEU A 426 -19.53 4.28 22.91
N PRO A 427 -18.69 5.03 23.65
CA PRO A 427 -18.01 6.18 23.09
C PRO A 427 -17.18 5.77 21.86
N VAL A 428 -17.41 6.43 20.73
CA VAL A 428 -16.64 6.23 19.50
C VAL A 428 -15.85 7.49 19.19
N MET A 429 -14.53 7.38 19.29
CA MET A 429 -13.58 8.43 18.94
C MET A 429 -13.07 8.19 17.52
N VAL A 430 -12.93 9.24 16.72
CA VAL A 430 -12.45 9.14 15.33
C VAL A 430 -11.29 10.11 15.17
N GLU A 431 -10.12 9.60 14.82
CA GLU A 431 -8.86 10.32 14.89
C GLU A 431 -8.08 10.23 13.57
N LEU A 432 -7.51 11.37 13.16
CA LEU A 432 -6.48 11.40 12.12
C LEU A 432 -5.18 10.85 12.72
N ALA A 433 -4.58 9.86 12.06
CA ALA A 433 -3.46 9.11 12.65
C ALA A 433 -2.23 9.99 12.99
N SER A 434 -1.93 10.99 12.16
CA SER A 434 -0.81 11.91 12.40
C SER A 434 -1.02 12.74 13.67
N ASP A 435 -2.15 13.44 13.78
CA ASP A 435 -2.49 14.26 14.95
C ASP A 435 -2.68 13.40 16.22
N PHE A 436 -3.15 12.16 16.07
CA PHE A 436 -3.22 11.20 17.17
C PHE A 436 -1.86 10.91 17.79
N LEU A 437 -0.83 10.72 16.95
CA LEU A 437 0.56 10.50 17.34
C LEU A 437 1.18 11.77 17.94
N ASP A 438 1.02 12.92 17.27
CA ASP A 438 1.58 14.20 17.71
C ASP A 438 1.15 14.57 19.14
N ARG A 439 -0.13 14.32 19.46
CA ARG A 439 -0.67 14.62 20.79
C ARG A 439 -0.36 13.57 21.85
N ASN A 440 0.29 12.46 21.48
CA ASN A 440 0.49 11.30 22.35
C ASN A 440 -0.83 10.89 23.03
N THR A 441 -1.85 10.64 22.21
CA THR A 441 -3.24 10.46 22.69
C THR A 441 -3.34 9.35 23.75
N PRO A 442 -4.08 9.55 24.87
CA PRO A 442 -4.23 8.53 25.90
C PRO A 442 -5.02 7.31 25.43
N VAL A 443 -4.38 6.14 25.52
CA VAL A 443 -4.94 4.82 25.19
C VAL A 443 -4.81 3.91 26.40
N PHE A 444 -5.85 3.12 26.65
CA PHE A 444 -5.99 2.20 27.78
C PHE A 444 -6.21 0.77 27.31
N ARG A 445 -6.03 -0.19 28.23
CA ARG A 445 -6.15 -1.63 27.93
C ARG A 445 -7.56 -2.08 27.60
N ASP A 446 -8.58 -1.33 28.01
CA ASP A 446 -10.00 -1.58 27.72
C ASP A 446 -10.52 -0.78 26.53
N ASP A 447 -9.63 -0.17 25.75
CA ASP A 447 -9.94 0.39 24.43
C ASP A 447 -9.86 -0.69 23.34
N VAL A 448 -10.72 -0.56 22.34
CA VAL A 448 -10.58 -1.27 21.06
C VAL A 448 -10.25 -0.25 19.98
N CYS A 449 -9.08 -0.41 19.37
CA CYS A 449 -8.56 0.49 18.35
C CYS A 449 -8.71 -0.13 16.96
N PHE A 450 -9.45 0.56 16.08
CA PHE A 450 -9.63 0.19 14.68
C PHE A 450 -8.64 0.96 13.81
N TYR A 451 -7.98 0.25 12.89
CA TYR A 451 -7.03 0.81 11.92
C TYR A 451 -7.59 0.63 10.51
N ILE A 452 -8.06 1.72 9.92
CA ILE A 452 -8.74 1.70 8.63
C ILE A 452 -7.75 2.16 7.57
N SER A 453 -7.35 1.24 6.69
CA SER A 453 -6.38 1.52 5.64
C SER A 453 -6.59 0.61 4.45
N GLN A 454 -6.89 1.16 3.26
CA GLN A 454 -7.02 0.36 2.04
C GLN A 454 -5.73 -0.44 1.78
N SER A 455 -4.57 0.22 1.84
CA SER A 455 -3.28 -0.39 1.53
C SER A 455 -2.78 -1.30 2.63
N GLY A 456 -3.13 -1.01 3.89
CA GLY A 456 -2.58 -1.66 5.08
C GLY A 456 -1.12 -1.27 5.37
N GLU A 457 -0.60 -0.22 4.71
CA GLU A 457 0.81 0.21 4.78
C GLU A 457 0.95 1.72 5.04
N THR A 458 -0.14 2.42 5.34
CA THR A 458 -0.09 3.87 5.61
C THR A 458 0.76 4.15 6.85
N ALA A 459 1.83 4.95 6.71
CA ALA A 459 2.87 5.11 7.74
C ALA A 459 2.30 5.54 9.11
N ASP A 460 1.60 6.68 9.17
CA ASP A 460 1.01 7.17 10.42
C ASP A 460 0.03 6.18 11.05
N THR A 461 -0.77 5.50 10.23
CA THR A 461 -1.74 4.51 10.72
C THR A 461 -1.05 3.28 11.31
N LEU A 462 0.04 2.83 10.68
CA LEU A 462 0.87 1.73 11.18
C LEU A 462 1.62 2.12 12.47
N MET A 463 2.11 3.37 12.56
CA MET A 463 2.74 3.86 13.78
C MET A 463 1.73 4.02 14.92
N ALA A 464 0.52 4.50 14.63
CA ALA A 464 -0.56 4.55 15.60
C ALA A 464 -0.95 3.14 16.10
N LEU A 465 -0.92 2.12 15.21
CA LEU A 465 -1.12 0.73 15.59
C LEU A 465 -0.10 0.26 16.62
N ARG A 466 1.19 0.45 16.33
CA ARG A 466 2.27 0.09 17.25
C ARG A 466 2.16 0.84 18.58
N TYR A 467 1.88 2.14 18.52
CA TYR A 467 1.67 2.99 19.70
C TYR A 467 0.57 2.47 20.64
N CYS A 468 -0.58 2.04 20.11
CA CYS A 468 -1.68 1.51 20.90
C CYS A 468 -1.40 0.09 21.40
N LYS A 469 -0.72 -0.74 20.59
CA LYS A 469 -0.32 -2.10 20.97
C LYS A 469 0.62 -2.10 22.17
N ASP A 470 1.58 -1.16 22.21
CA ASP A 470 2.47 -0.96 23.37
C ASP A 470 1.72 -0.57 24.66
N ARG A 471 0.50 -0.03 24.53
CA ARG A 471 -0.39 0.33 25.65
C ARG A 471 -1.38 -0.78 26.01
N GLY A 472 -1.35 -1.89 25.27
CA GLY A 472 -2.14 -3.10 25.52
C GLY A 472 -3.61 -2.97 25.14
N ALA A 473 -3.97 -2.05 24.24
CA ALA A 473 -5.32 -2.00 23.66
C ALA A 473 -5.51 -3.16 22.67
N LEU A 474 -6.75 -3.62 22.51
CA LEU A 474 -7.09 -4.61 21.49
C LEU A 474 -7.13 -3.93 20.12
N THR A 475 -6.43 -4.51 19.14
CA THR A 475 -6.22 -3.91 17.83
C THR A 475 -6.99 -4.64 16.73
N VAL A 476 -7.72 -3.86 15.91
CA VAL A 476 -8.56 -4.37 14.81
C VAL A 476 -8.16 -3.74 13.48
N GLY A 477 -7.70 -4.54 12.52
CA GLY A 477 -7.38 -4.07 11.17
C GLY A 477 -8.59 -4.10 10.23
N VAL A 478 -8.89 -3.00 9.53
CA VAL A 478 -9.87 -2.94 8.43
C VAL A 478 -9.13 -2.58 7.15
N THR A 479 -8.75 -3.60 6.38
CA THR A 479 -7.81 -3.47 5.26
C THR A 479 -8.33 -4.06 3.95
N ASN A 480 -7.74 -3.68 2.81
CA ASN A 480 -8.05 -4.30 1.51
C ASN A 480 -6.87 -5.11 0.91
N THR A 481 -5.72 -5.11 1.58
CA THR A 481 -4.52 -5.84 1.15
C THR A 481 -4.24 -6.98 2.12
N VAL A 482 -4.33 -8.21 1.62
CA VAL A 482 -3.98 -9.43 2.37
C VAL A 482 -2.48 -9.44 2.66
N GLY A 483 -2.10 -9.77 3.89
CA GLY A 483 -0.69 -9.85 4.30
C GLY A 483 0.01 -8.50 4.48
N SER A 484 -0.72 -7.39 4.40
CA SER A 484 -0.19 -6.05 4.71
C SER A 484 0.25 -5.93 6.17
N SER A 485 1.16 -5.01 6.45
CA SER A 485 1.71 -4.76 7.79
C SER A 485 0.61 -4.55 8.84
N ILE A 486 -0.38 -3.69 8.58
CA ILE A 486 -1.51 -3.48 9.50
C ILE A 486 -2.29 -4.79 9.71
N SER A 487 -2.56 -5.57 8.66
CA SER A 487 -3.33 -6.82 8.80
C SER A 487 -2.61 -7.91 9.59
N ARG A 488 -1.27 -7.92 9.59
CA ARG A 488 -0.44 -8.88 10.33
C ARG A 488 -0.20 -8.44 11.77
N ASP A 489 -0.01 -7.14 11.99
CA ASP A 489 0.36 -6.59 13.30
C ASP A 489 -0.85 -6.43 14.24
N THR A 490 -2.08 -6.41 13.72
CA THR A 490 -3.33 -6.37 14.51
C THR A 490 -3.72 -7.73 15.09
N ASP A 491 -4.37 -7.74 16.27
CA ASP A 491 -4.84 -8.97 16.93
C ASP A 491 -5.93 -9.70 16.12
N CYS A 492 -6.78 -8.92 15.46
CA CYS A 492 -7.82 -9.43 14.58
C CYS A 492 -8.16 -8.42 13.47
N GLY A 493 -8.96 -8.82 12.48
CA GLY A 493 -9.27 -7.90 11.39
C GLY A 493 -10.35 -8.34 10.42
N VAL A 494 -10.69 -7.42 9.52
CA VAL A 494 -11.65 -7.58 8.45
C VAL A 494 -11.00 -7.14 7.15
N HIS A 495 -10.81 -8.09 6.23
CA HIS A 495 -10.48 -7.75 4.85
C HIS A 495 -11.74 -7.26 4.15
N ILE A 496 -11.77 -6.04 3.63
CA ILE A 496 -13.00 -5.48 3.06
C ILE A 496 -13.41 -6.16 1.75
N ASN A 497 -12.48 -6.81 1.06
CA ASN A 497 -12.73 -7.58 -0.16
C ASN A 497 -13.38 -6.75 -1.29
N ALA A 498 -12.88 -5.53 -1.50
CA ALA A 498 -13.30 -4.66 -2.61
C ALA A 498 -12.60 -5.00 -3.94
N GLY A 499 -11.67 -5.96 -3.93
CA GLY A 499 -10.71 -6.20 -5.00
C GLY A 499 -9.60 -5.14 -5.04
N PRO A 500 -8.56 -5.33 -5.87
CA PRO A 500 -7.52 -4.33 -6.08
C PRO A 500 -8.10 -2.96 -6.48
N GLU A 501 -7.55 -1.90 -5.92
CA GLU A 501 -7.88 -0.53 -6.27
C GLU A 501 -6.60 0.10 -6.82
N ILE A 502 -6.60 0.52 -8.07
CA ILE A 502 -5.47 1.06 -8.83
C ILE A 502 -5.55 2.59 -8.90
N GLY A 503 -6.75 3.16 -9.03
CA GLY A 503 -6.92 4.62 -9.04
C GLY A 503 -6.32 5.27 -7.79
N VAL A 504 -5.62 6.40 -7.95
CA VAL A 504 -4.97 7.08 -6.80
C VAL A 504 -6.01 7.54 -5.79
N ALA A 505 -7.08 8.18 -6.25
CA ALA A 505 -8.20 8.59 -5.42
C ALA A 505 -9.08 7.38 -5.05
N SER A 506 -9.18 7.08 -3.75
CA SER A 506 -9.99 5.97 -3.27
C SER A 506 -11.50 6.17 -3.55
N THR A 507 -12.18 5.09 -3.96
CA THR A 507 -13.61 5.08 -4.31
C THR A 507 -14.32 3.86 -3.72
N LYS A 508 -14.17 2.69 -4.33
CA LYS A 508 -14.78 1.43 -3.84
C LYS A 508 -14.25 1.00 -2.48
N ALA A 509 -13.00 1.32 -2.14
CA ALA A 509 -12.50 1.02 -0.80
C ALA A 509 -13.22 1.84 0.29
N TYR A 510 -13.61 3.10 0.03
CA TYR A 510 -14.41 3.91 0.97
C TYR A 510 -15.77 3.26 1.26
N THR A 511 -16.52 2.91 0.22
CA THR A 511 -17.86 2.33 0.38
C THR A 511 -17.80 0.92 0.98
N SER A 512 -16.79 0.11 0.63
CA SER A 512 -16.54 -1.17 1.28
C SER A 512 -16.11 -1.04 2.75
N GLN A 513 -15.29 -0.04 3.11
CA GLN A 513 -14.94 0.28 4.51
C GLN A 513 -16.20 0.66 5.31
N PHE A 514 -17.06 1.50 4.73
CA PHE A 514 -18.35 1.89 5.32
C PHE A 514 -19.19 0.64 5.63
N VAL A 515 -19.39 -0.25 4.66
CA VAL A 515 -20.20 -1.46 4.83
C VAL A 515 -19.57 -2.42 5.86
N ALA A 516 -18.25 -2.58 5.87
CA ALA A 516 -17.55 -3.42 6.84
C ALA A 516 -17.77 -2.95 8.29
N LEU A 517 -17.68 -1.64 8.53
CA LEU A 517 -17.90 -1.03 9.83
C LEU A 517 -19.37 -1.11 10.28
N ILE A 518 -20.34 -1.01 9.36
CA ILE A 518 -21.76 -1.27 9.68
C ILE A 518 -21.98 -2.73 10.07
N MET A 519 -21.40 -3.68 9.33
CA MET A 519 -21.49 -5.10 9.69
C MET A 519 -20.91 -5.37 11.09
N PHE A 520 -19.84 -4.68 11.47
CA PHE A 520 -19.31 -4.74 12.83
C PHE A 520 -20.34 -4.25 13.86
N GLY A 521 -20.97 -3.10 13.66
CA GLY A 521 -22.05 -2.62 14.53
C GLY A 521 -23.25 -3.59 14.63
N LEU A 522 -23.64 -4.23 13.53
CA LEU A 522 -24.70 -5.24 13.49
C LEU A 522 -24.36 -6.51 14.26
N MET A 523 -23.08 -6.87 14.31
CA MET A 523 -22.56 -8.01 15.08
C MET A 523 -22.48 -7.68 16.58
N MET A 524 -22.12 -6.44 16.94
CA MET A 524 -22.10 -5.97 18.33
C MET A 524 -23.50 -5.89 18.96
N SER A 525 -24.51 -5.53 18.17
CA SER A 525 -25.90 -5.36 18.61
C SER A 525 -26.74 -6.64 18.59
N GLU A 526 -26.19 -7.78 18.15
CA GLU A 526 -26.96 -9.03 17.90
C GLU A 526 -27.76 -9.52 19.11
N ASP A 527 -27.21 -9.42 20.32
CA ASP A 527 -27.86 -9.94 21.54
C ASP A 527 -28.90 -8.97 22.15
N ARG A 528 -29.08 -7.77 21.57
CA ARG A 528 -30.00 -6.75 22.09
C ARG A 528 -31.38 -6.88 21.46
N ILE A 529 -32.37 -7.26 22.25
CA ILE A 529 -33.77 -7.44 21.80
C ILE A 529 -34.34 -6.11 21.27
N SER A 530 -34.09 -4.99 21.96
CA SER A 530 -34.57 -3.66 21.59
C SER A 530 -34.07 -3.18 20.23
N LEU A 531 -32.88 -3.62 19.81
CA LEU A 531 -32.27 -3.23 18.53
C LEU A 531 -32.62 -4.15 17.38
N GLN A 532 -33.34 -5.26 17.59
CA GLN A 532 -33.67 -6.19 16.49
C GLN A 532 -34.43 -5.54 15.33
N PRO A 533 -35.45 -4.68 15.55
CA PRO A 533 -36.13 -4.00 14.44
C PRO A 533 -35.17 -3.14 13.61
N ARG A 534 -34.31 -2.38 14.30
CA ARG A 534 -33.29 -1.52 13.68
C ARG A 534 -32.24 -2.32 12.91
N ARG A 535 -31.77 -3.44 13.47
CA ARG A 535 -30.86 -4.36 12.77
C ARG A 535 -31.49 -4.93 11.51
N LEU A 536 -32.75 -5.36 11.57
CA LEU A 536 -33.48 -5.90 10.43
C LEU A 536 -33.67 -4.85 9.32
N GLU A 537 -34.01 -3.63 9.69
CA GLU A 537 -34.08 -2.50 8.77
C GLU A 537 -32.74 -2.32 8.01
N ILE A 538 -31.62 -2.23 8.74
CA ILE A 538 -30.29 -2.04 8.15
C ILE A 538 -29.89 -3.24 7.27
N ILE A 539 -30.13 -4.48 7.71
CA ILE A 539 -29.80 -5.68 6.94
C ILE A 539 -30.61 -5.74 5.65
N ASN A 540 -31.90 -5.37 5.68
CA ASN A 540 -32.73 -5.27 4.49
C ASN A 540 -32.24 -4.16 3.54
N GLY A 541 -31.80 -3.02 4.10
CA GLY A 541 -31.15 -1.96 3.33
C GLY A 541 -29.88 -2.42 2.64
N LEU A 542 -29.00 -3.13 3.35
CA LEU A 542 -27.77 -3.72 2.81
C LEU A 542 -28.06 -4.72 1.67
N LYS A 543 -29.16 -5.47 1.77
CA LYS A 543 -29.56 -6.45 0.74
C LYS A 543 -29.83 -5.78 -0.62
N ILE A 544 -30.49 -4.63 -0.61
CA ILE A 544 -30.90 -3.90 -1.83
C ILE A 544 -29.89 -2.83 -2.26
N LEU A 545 -28.90 -2.53 -1.41
CA LEU A 545 -27.91 -1.48 -1.63
C LEU A 545 -27.14 -1.61 -2.95
N PRO A 546 -26.68 -2.81 -3.40
CA PRO A 546 -26.00 -2.93 -4.69
C PRO A 546 -26.84 -2.45 -5.88
N ASP A 547 -28.13 -2.78 -5.90
CA ASP A 547 -29.02 -2.36 -6.98
C ASP A 547 -29.38 -0.87 -6.88
N MET A 548 -29.48 -0.33 -5.66
CA MET A 548 -29.60 1.12 -5.47
C MET A 548 -28.37 1.88 -5.97
N ILE A 549 -27.16 1.33 -5.78
CA ILE A 549 -25.93 1.91 -6.34
C ILE A 549 -26.00 1.92 -7.87
N LYS A 550 -26.42 0.81 -8.50
CA LYS A 550 -26.62 0.77 -9.97
C LYS A 550 -27.57 1.86 -10.44
N ASN A 551 -28.67 2.08 -9.71
CA ASN A 551 -29.62 3.17 -10.03
C ASN A 551 -28.95 4.55 -9.96
N VAL A 552 -28.12 4.81 -8.94
CA VAL A 552 -27.38 6.07 -8.83
C VAL A 552 -26.38 6.24 -9.97
N LEU A 553 -25.69 5.17 -10.38
CA LEU A 553 -24.75 5.20 -11.50
C LEU A 553 -25.42 5.54 -12.84
N THR A 554 -26.74 5.30 -13.00
CA THR A 554 -27.46 5.75 -14.20
C THR A 554 -27.57 7.27 -14.34
N LEU A 555 -27.31 8.01 -13.24
CA LEU A 555 -27.31 9.48 -13.22
C LEU A 555 -26.03 10.10 -13.82
N ASP A 556 -25.10 9.29 -14.31
CA ASP A 556 -23.80 9.72 -14.85
C ASP A 556 -23.92 10.88 -15.86
N ASN A 557 -24.82 10.77 -16.85
CA ASN A 557 -25.03 11.82 -17.84
C ASN A 557 -25.54 13.14 -17.24
N LYS A 558 -26.41 13.05 -16.22
CA LYS A 558 -26.92 14.23 -15.51
C LYS A 558 -25.81 14.91 -14.72
N ILE A 559 -24.95 14.12 -14.07
CA ILE A 559 -23.80 14.61 -13.31
C ILE A 559 -22.75 15.23 -14.25
N LYS A 560 -22.52 14.64 -15.43
CA LYS A 560 -21.67 15.21 -16.48
C LYS A 560 -22.15 16.59 -16.92
N SER A 561 -23.45 16.76 -17.16
CA SER A 561 -24.03 18.08 -17.48
C SER A 561 -23.85 19.11 -16.36
N ILE A 562 -23.82 18.69 -15.10
CA ILE A 562 -23.49 19.57 -13.98
C ILE A 562 -21.99 19.92 -14.00
N ALA A 563 -21.12 18.96 -14.28
CA ALA A 563 -19.68 19.18 -14.41
C ALA A 563 -19.35 20.20 -15.51
N ASP A 564 -20.07 20.17 -16.64
CA ASP A 564 -19.93 21.12 -17.75
C ASP A 564 -20.18 22.58 -17.32
N GLU A 565 -21.00 22.82 -16.30
CA GLU A 565 -21.23 24.17 -15.74
C GLU A 565 -20.20 24.57 -14.69
N LEU A 566 -19.62 23.59 -14.00
CA LEU A 566 -18.75 23.80 -12.86
C LEU A 566 -17.25 23.77 -13.20
N TYR A 567 -16.83 23.21 -14.33
CA TYR A 567 -15.41 22.96 -14.60
C TYR A 567 -14.56 24.24 -14.65
N GLN A 568 -15.13 25.40 -14.95
CA GLN A 568 -14.41 26.68 -14.95
C GLN A 568 -14.35 27.34 -13.56
N GLN A 569 -15.11 26.86 -12.59
CA GLN A 569 -15.17 27.44 -11.26
C GLN A 569 -13.89 27.20 -10.47
N LYS A 570 -13.47 28.17 -9.67
CA LYS A 570 -12.26 28.04 -8.85
C LYS A 570 -12.51 27.36 -7.52
N SER A 571 -13.72 27.55 -6.97
CA SER A 571 -14.11 27.05 -5.66
C SER A 571 -15.48 26.40 -5.69
N LEU A 572 -15.71 25.49 -4.74
CA LEU A 572 -16.97 24.78 -4.58
C LEU A 572 -17.16 24.41 -3.10
N LEU A 573 -18.28 24.82 -2.52
CA LEU A 573 -18.61 24.46 -1.14
C LEU A 573 -19.57 23.26 -1.14
N VAL A 574 -19.28 22.24 -0.33
CA VAL A 574 -20.15 21.06 -0.18
C VAL A 574 -20.68 21.03 1.26
N MET A 575 -21.99 21.02 1.43
CA MET A 575 -22.64 21.20 2.72
C MET A 575 -23.56 20.04 3.09
N GLY A 576 -23.52 19.62 4.35
CA GLY A 576 -24.32 18.51 4.86
C GLY A 576 -24.15 18.36 6.36
N ARG A 577 -24.92 17.45 6.96
CA ARG A 577 -24.96 17.23 8.42
C ARG A 577 -25.38 15.80 8.75
N GLY A 578 -25.18 15.39 10.00
CA GLY A 578 -25.47 14.03 10.45
C GLY A 578 -24.69 13.01 9.64
N PHE A 579 -25.36 11.95 9.17
CA PHE A 579 -24.76 10.91 8.32
C PHE A 579 -24.09 11.44 7.04
N ASN A 580 -24.52 12.61 6.55
CA ASN A 580 -23.97 13.20 5.33
C ASN A 580 -22.82 14.19 5.57
N TYR A 581 -22.36 14.39 6.82
CA TYR A 581 -21.18 15.22 7.07
C TYR A 581 -19.92 14.60 6.44
N ALA A 582 -19.72 13.30 6.62
CA ALA A 582 -18.61 12.58 5.98
C ALA A 582 -18.68 12.64 4.46
N THR A 583 -19.88 12.56 3.87
CA THR A 583 -20.09 12.71 2.42
C THR A 583 -19.58 14.06 1.92
N CYS A 584 -19.79 15.14 2.67
CA CYS A 584 -19.29 16.47 2.30
C CYS A 584 -17.77 16.54 2.34
N LEU A 585 -17.15 16.03 3.40
CA LEU A 585 -15.69 15.99 3.53
C LEU A 585 -15.06 15.14 2.41
N GLU A 586 -15.63 13.97 2.13
CA GLU A 586 -15.13 13.06 1.10
C GLU A 586 -15.30 13.63 -0.30
N GLY A 587 -16.49 14.14 -0.65
CA GLY A 587 -16.72 14.79 -1.94
C GLY A 587 -15.80 15.99 -2.16
N ALA A 588 -15.60 16.81 -1.12
CA ALA A 588 -14.66 17.93 -1.18
C ALA A 588 -13.21 17.47 -1.31
N LEU A 589 -12.82 16.33 -0.72
CA LEU A 589 -11.50 15.76 -0.90
C LEU A 589 -11.30 15.23 -2.33
N LYS A 590 -12.23 14.44 -2.87
CA LYS A 590 -12.16 13.93 -4.25
C LYS A 590 -12.03 15.04 -5.28
N ILE A 591 -12.89 16.06 -5.18
CA ILE A 591 -12.85 17.19 -6.11
C ILE A 591 -11.50 17.92 -6.00
N LYS A 592 -10.96 18.11 -4.78
CA LYS A 592 -9.67 18.76 -4.57
C LYS A 592 -8.52 17.94 -5.19
N GLU A 593 -8.52 16.63 -4.93
CA GLU A 593 -7.45 15.71 -5.27
C GLU A 593 -7.24 15.59 -6.79
N ILE A 594 -8.31 15.44 -7.57
CA ILE A 594 -8.18 15.12 -9.00
C ILE A 594 -8.53 16.29 -9.93
N THR A 595 -9.26 17.29 -9.45
CA THR A 595 -9.65 18.46 -10.28
C THR A 595 -8.83 19.69 -9.97
N TYR A 596 -8.14 19.72 -8.82
CA TYR A 596 -7.42 20.89 -8.27
C TYR A 596 -8.29 22.13 -8.05
N MET A 597 -9.61 21.99 -8.10
CA MET A 597 -10.55 23.01 -7.64
C MET A 597 -10.44 23.14 -6.12
N HIS A 598 -10.55 24.36 -5.60
CA HIS A 598 -10.64 24.55 -4.16
C HIS A 598 -12.03 24.13 -3.66
N SER A 599 -12.18 22.87 -3.28
CA SER A 599 -13.39 22.35 -2.67
C SER A 599 -13.27 22.16 -1.17
N GLU A 600 -14.31 22.58 -0.45
CA GLU A 600 -14.36 22.54 1.01
C GLU A 600 -15.69 21.92 1.51
N GLY A 601 -15.58 20.97 2.43
CA GLY A 601 -16.73 20.33 3.06
C GLY A 601 -17.08 21.05 4.36
N ILE A 602 -18.29 21.61 4.45
CA ILE A 602 -18.75 22.41 5.58
C ILE A 602 -19.91 21.70 6.29
N LEU A 603 -19.81 21.60 7.61
CA LEU A 603 -20.93 21.14 8.44
C LEU A 603 -22.06 22.19 8.38
N ALA A 604 -23.22 21.81 7.87
CA ALA A 604 -24.32 22.75 7.60
C ALA A 604 -24.81 23.50 8.86
N GLY A 605 -24.61 22.93 10.05
CA GLY A 605 -24.90 23.60 11.33
C GLY A 605 -23.99 24.79 11.63
N GLU A 606 -22.78 24.80 11.07
CA GLU A 606 -21.75 25.82 11.34
C GLU A 606 -21.86 27.04 10.43
N LEU A 607 -22.76 27.05 9.45
CA LEU A 607 -22.84 28.13 8.46
C LEU A 607 -22.94 29.52 9.11
N LYS A 608 -23.81 29.68 10.11
CA LYS A 608 -24.01 30.97 10.81
C LYS A 608 -22.82 31.42 11.65
N HIS A 609 -21.85 30.53 11.90
CA HIS A 609 -20.68 30.80 12.72
C HIS A 609 -19.47 31.31 11.91
N GLY A 610 -19.68 31.69 10.65
CA GLY A 610 -18.66 32.33 9.81
C GLY A 610 -18.77 31.95 8.33
N PRO A 611 -18.80 30.66 7.97
CA PRO A 611 -18.71 30.21 6.57
C PRO A 611 -19.82 30.74 5.65
N LEU A 612 -20.99 31.08 6.18
CA LEU A 612 -22.08 31.69 5.39
C LEU A 612 -21.69 33.02 4.72
N ALA A 613 -20.66 33.72 5.24
CA ALA A 613 -20.15 34.95 4.64
C ALA A 613 -19.53 34.74 3.24
N LEU A 614 -19.15 33.51 2.88
CA LEU A 614 -18.64 33.16 1.56
C LEU A 614 -19.74 33.03 0.49
N ILE A 615 -21.01 32.99 0.91
CA ILE A 615 -22.14 32.72 0.01
C ILE A 615 -22.58 33.99 -0.69
N ASP A 616 -22.55 33.93 -2.01
CA ASP A 616 -23.15 34.91 -2.91
C ASP A 616 -23.73 34.19 -4.16
N LYS A 617 -24.12 34.97 -5.17
CA LYS A 617 -24.67 34.44 -6.43
C LYS A 617 -23.66 33.72 -7.34
N HIS A 618 -22.36 33.84 -7.06
CA HIS A 618 -21.26 33.32 -7.87
C HIS A 618 -20.61 32.08 -7.24
N MET A 619 -20.59 31.99 -5.91
CA MET A 619 -20.06 30.84 -5.18
C MET A 619 -20.87 29.58 -5.48
N PRO A 620 -20.29 28.55 -6.13
CA PRO A 620 -20.97 27.29 -6.34
C PRO A 620 -21.13 26.53 -5.01
N VAL A 621 -22.34 26.02 -4.78
CA VAL A 621 -22.67 25.28 -3.56
C VAL A 621 -23.36 23.97 -3.94
N ILE A 622 -22.92 22.87 -3.33
CA ILE A 622 -23.64 21.60 -3.31
C ILE A 622 -24.18 21.39 -1.90
N MET A 623 -25.47 21.10 -1.76
CA MET A 623 -26.09 20.76 -0.47
C MET A 623 -26.64 19.34 -0.50
N ILE A 624 -26.43 18.58 0.57
CA ILE A 624 -26.93 17.22 0.73
C ILE A 624 -28.07 17.25 1.73
N ILE A 625 -29.29 16.98 1.26
CA ILE A 625 -30.54 17.07 2.03
C ILE A 625 -31.30 15.76 1.87
N MET A 626 -31.14 14.85 2.82
CA MET A 626 -31.77 13.52 2.80
C MET A 626 -32.90 13.45 3.82
N LYS A 627 -33.86 12.55 3.59
CA LYS A 627 -35.00 12.29 4.50
C LYS A 627 -34.53 11.48 5.72
N ASP A 628 -33.90 12.15 6.66
CA ASP A 628 -33.47 11.61 7.96
C ASP A 628 -33.89 12.55 9.11
N ALA A 629 -33.46 12.24 10.34
CA ALA A 629 -33.77 13.06 11.52
C ALA A 629 -33.24 14.52 11.45
N CYS A 630 -32.34 14.82 10.52
CA CYS A 630 -31.79 16.15 10.27
C CYS A 630 -32.48 16.91 9.13
N TYR A 631 -33.46 16.32 8.44
CA TYR A 631 -34.11 16.91 7.26
C TYR A 631 -34.53 18.38 7.43
N THR A 632 -35.38 18.68 8.43
CA THR A 632 -35.85 20.05 8.70
C THR A 632 -34.69 21.02 9.00
N LYS A 633 -33.62 20.52 9.64
CA LYS A 633 -32.45 21.35 9.94
C LYS A 633 -31.59 21.60 8.69
N CYS A 634 -31.55 20.66 7.75
CA CYS A 634 -30.95 20.86 6.43
C CYS A 634 -31.75 21.88 5.60
N GLN A 635 -33.09 21.81 5.62
CA GLN A 635 -33.94 22.79 4.96
C GLN A 635 -33.70 24.21 5.49
N ASN A 636 -33.54 24.36 6.82
CA ASN A 636 -33.18 25.64 7.43
C ASN A 636 -31.81 26.16 6.93
N ALA A 637 -30.85 25.28 6.67
CA ALA A 637 -29.56 25.66 6.10
C ALA A 637 -29.71 26.08 4.63
N LEU A 638 -30.53 25.37 3.84
CA LEU A 638 -30.86 25.73 2.46
C LEU A 638 -31.45 27.15 2.38
N GLN A 639 -32.44 27.45 3.23
CA GLN A 639 -33.04 28.78 3.32
C GLN A 639 -32.01 29.88 3.65
N GLN A 640 -31.00 29.58 4.46
CA GLN A 640 -29.94 30.54 4.78
C GLN A 640 -29.05 30.84 3.58
N VAL A 641 -28.71 29.81 2.80
CA VAL A 641 -27.91 29.93 1.57
C VAL A 641 -28.69 30.70 0.51
N THR A 642 -29.96 30.35 0.26
CA THR A 642 -30.79 31.02 -0.74
C THR A 642 -31.13 32.46 -0.35
N ALA A 643 -31.30 32.75 0.94
CA ALA A 643 -31.47 34.12 1.46
C ALA A 643 -30.20 35.01 1.29
N ARG A 644 -29.07 34.44 0.87
CA ARG A 644 -27.84 35.17 0.48
C ARG A 644 -27.57 35.07 -1.02
N SER A 645 -28.61 34.80 -1.80
CA SER A 645 -28.56 34.63 -3.25
C SER A 645 -27.72 33.44 -3.73
N GLY A 646 -27.33 32.53 -2.84
CA GLY A 646 -26.72 31.26 -3.22
C GLY A 646 -27.68 30.43 -4.06
N ARG A 647 -27.14 29.75 -5.08
CA ARG A 647 -27.90 28.93 -6.03
C ARG A 647 -27.43 27.47 -5.94
N PRO A 648 -27.80 26.74 -4.87
CA PRO A 648 -27.21 25.44 -4.60
C PRO A 648 -27.73 24.36 -5.55
N ILE A 649 -26.84 23.42 -5.87
CA ILE A 649 -27.19 22.11 -6.42
C ILE A 649 -27.51 21.20 -5.24
N ILE A 650 -28.68 20.57 -5.25
CA ILE A 650 -29.17 19.80 -4.10
C ILE A 650 -29.15 18.30 -4.43
N LEU A 651 -28.45 17.51 -3.62
CA LEU A 651 -28.63 16.06 -3.58
C LEU A 651 -29.79 15.77 -2.63
N CYS A 652 -30.86 15.15 -3.13
CA CYS A 652 -32.08 14.88 -2.38
C CYS A 652 -32.69 13.52 -2.74
N CYS A 653 -33.73 13.09 -2.02
CA CYS A 653 -34.47 11.87 -2.35
C CYS A 653 -35.39 12.08 -3.57
N GLN A 654 -35.60 11.04 -4.38
CA GLN A 654 -36.48 11.07 -5.57
C GLN A 654 -37.92 11.53 -5.29
N ASP A 655 -38.45 11.22 -4.12
CA ASP A 655 -39.83 11.57 -3.74
C ASP A 655 -39.92 12.92 -3.01
N ASP A 656 -38.93 13.81 -3.18
CA ASP A 656 -38.84 15.08 -2.47
C ASP A 656 -39.12 16.28 -3.39
N GLN A 657 -40.40 16.52 -3.64
CA GLN A 657 -40.85 17.61 -4.51
C GLN A 657 -40.54 19.00 -3.93
N GLU A 658 -40.51 19.14 -2.60
CA GLU A 658 -40.28 20.43 -1.92
C GLU A 658 -38.87 20.98 -2.19
N MET A 659 -37.88 20.09 -2.41
CA MET A 659 -36.52 20.50 -2.72
C MET A 659 -36.37 21.13 -4.10
N SER A 660 -37.25 20.81 -5.05
CA SER A 660 -37.16 21.31 -6.43
C SER A 660 -37.46 22.82 -6.53
N GLU A 661 -38.27 23.37 -5.63
CA GLU A 661 -38.70 24.78 -5.68
C GLU A 661 -37.58 25.77 -5.35
N ASN A 662 -36.63 25.35 -4.50
CA ASN A 662 -35.55 26.21 -3.98
C ASN A 662 -34.16 25.83 -4.52
N ALA A 663 -34.06 24.77 -5.32
CA ALA A 663 -32.82 24.31 -5.93
C ALA A 663 -32.52 25.04 -7.24
N TYR A 664 -31.24 25.28 -7.52
CA TYR A 664 -30.82 25.60 -8.89
C TYR A 664 -30.89 24.35 -9.79
N LYS A 665 -30.41 23.22 -9.25
CA LYS A 665 -30.52 21.89 -9.83
C LYS A 665 -30.62 20.86 -8.72
N THR A 666 -31.27 19.75 -9.02
CA THR A 666 -31.40 18.60 -8.10
C THR A 666 -30.68 17.38 -8.67
N ILE A 667 -30.14 16.54 -7.80
CA ILE A 667 -29.68 15.18 -8.08
C ILE A 667 -30.48 14.25 -7.19
N GLU A 668 -31.42 13.52 -7.79
CA GLU A 668 -32.41 12.74 -7.07
C GLU A 668 -31.95 11.31 -6.88
N LEU A 669 -31.75 10.92 -5.62
CA LEU A 669 -31.23 9.62 -5.22
C LEU A 669 -32.35 8.72 -4.67
N PRO A 670 -32.24 7.39 -4.84
CA PRO A 670 -33.14 6.47 -4.17
C PRO A 670 -33.00 6.60 -2.65
N HIS A 671 -34.13 6.46 -1.96
CA HIS A 671 -34.18 6.49 -0.49
C HIS A 671 -33.82 5.12 0.10
N THR A 672 -32.98 5.10 1.11
CA THR A 672 -32.62 3.91 1.89
C THR A 672 -32.55 4.26 3.38
N VAL A 673 -32.17 3.28 4.20
CA VAL A 673 -31.94 3.46 5.64
C VAL A 673 -30.94 4.60 5.86
N ASP A 674 -31.25 5.50 6.79
CA ASP A 674 -30.50 6.72 7.09
C ASP A 674 -28.98 6.50 7.22
N CYS A 675 -28.55 5.46 7.94
CA CYS A 675 -27.13 5.14 8.14
C CYS A 675 -26.44 4.55 6.90
N LEU A 676 -27.19 4.16 5.86
CA LEU A 676 -26.68 3.67 4.57
C LEU A 676 -26.74 4.75 3.47
N GLN A 677 -27.55 5.79 3.64
CA GLN A 677 -27.76 6.82 2.62
C GLN A 677 -26.46 7.55 2.22
N GLY A 678 -25.50 7.64 3.13
CA GLY A 678 -24.16 8.21 2.87
C GLY A 678 -23.39 7.51 1.74
N ILE A 679 -23.62 6.20 1.54
CA ILE A 679 -23.03 5.42 0.44
C ILE A 679 -23.62 5.86 -0.91
N LEU A 680 -24.91 6.15 -0.96
CA LEU A 680 -25.57 6.59 -2.19
C LEU A 680 -25.26 8.06 -2.50
N SER A 681 -25.13 8.90 -1.48
CA SER A 681 -24.90 10.34 -1.65
C SER A 681 -23.46 10.72 -2.00
N VAL A 682 -22.48 9.85 -1.73
CA VAL A 682 -21.08 10.11 -2.11
C VAL A 682 -20.80 9.84 -3.60
N ILE A 683 -21.51 8.87 -4.20
CA ILE A 683 -21.24 8.41 -5.57
C ILE A 683 -21.43 9.54 -6.61
N PRO A 684 -22.46 10.39 -6.53
CA PRO A 684 -22.58 11.55 -7.41
C PRO A 684 -21.38 12.50 -7.31
N LEU A 685 -20.76 12.64 -6.13
CA LEU A 685 -19.59 13.49 -5.93
C LEU A 685 -18.32 12.85 -6.49
N GLN A 686 -18.19 11.52 -6.43
CA GLN A 686 -17.13 10.78 -7.11
C GLN A 686 -17.24 10.96 -8.63
N LEU A 687 -18.42 10.74 -9.21
CA LEU A 687 -18.67 10.96 -10.65
C LEU A 687 -18.44 12.41 -11.05
N LEU A 688 -18.91 13.38 -10.24
CA LEU A 688 -18.69 14.80 -10.49
C LEU A 688 -17.19 15.12 -10.53
N SER A 689 -16.42 14.60 -9.57
CA SER A 689 -14.96 14.81 -9.54
C SER A 689 -14.28 14.22 -10.79
N PHE A 690 -14.70 13.03 -11.24
CA PHE A 690 -14.18 12.40 -12.45
C PHE A 690 -14.46 13.27 -13.69
N HIS A 691 -15.71 13.66 -13.91
CA HIS A 691 -16.09 14.48 -15.08
C HIS A 691 -15.42 15.85 -15.06
N LEU A 692 -15.32 16.50 -13.89
CA LEU A 692 -14.61 17.78 -13.75
C LEU A 692 -13.13 17.66 -14.15
N ALA A 693 -12.45 16.60 -13.73
CA ALA A 693 -11.05 16.38 -14.07
C ALA A 693 -10.86 16.10 -15.57
N VAL A 694 -11.72 15.27 -16.17
CA VAL A 694 -11.72 14.99 -17.61
C VAL A 694 -11.94 16.28 -18.41
N LEU A 695 -12.94 17.09 -18.04
CA LEU A 695 -13.22 18.37 -18.71
C LEU A 695 -12.06 19.39 -18.59
N ARG A 696 -11.29 19.30 -17.50
CA ARG A 696 -10.08 20.12 -17.30
C ARG A 696 -8.83 19.56 -17.99
N GLY A 697 -8.94 18.41 -18.66
CA GLY A 697 -7.82 17.75 -19.34
C GLY A 697 -6.80 17.16 -18.37
N TYR A 698 -7.21 16.78 -17.16
CA TYR A 698 -6.34 16.15 -16.16
C TYR A 698 -6.44 14.63 -16.21
N ASP A 699 -5.34 13.98 -15.85
CA ASP A 699 -5.29 12.53 -15.68
C ASP A 699 -5.86 12.15 -14.30
N VAL A 700 -7.01 11.51 -14.31
CA VAL A 700 -7.72 11.08 -13.09
C VAL A 700 -7.02 9.93 -12.36
N ASP A 701 -6.23 9.11 -13.06
CA ASP A 701 -5.54 7.98 -12.46
C ASP A 701 -4.19 8.40 -11.86
N CYS A 702 -3.63 9.54 -12.29
CA CYS A 702 -2.33 10.08 -11.85
C CYS A 702 -2.42 11.59 -11.47
N PRO A 703 -3.13 11.95 -10.38
CA PRO A 703 -3.25 13.34 -9.94
C PRO A 703 -1.92 13.88 -9.40
N ARG A 704 -1.49 15.04 -9.88
CA ARG A 704 -0.16 15.64 -9.60
C ARG A 704 0.17 15.69 -8.10
N ASN A 705 1.46 15.57 -7.80
CA ASN A 705 2.05 15.66 -6.44
C ASN A 705 1.65 14.52 -5.48
N LEU A 706 0.84 13.56 -5.92
CA LEU A 706 0.29 12.51 -5.06
C LEU A 706 0.57 11.12 -5.64
N ALA A 707 0.68 10.15 -4.74
CA ALA A 707 0.71 8.74 -5.05
C ALA A 707 -0.39 8.03 -4.25
N LYS A 708 -0.83 6.85 -4.70
CA LYS A 708 -1.95 6.14 -4.07
C LYS A 708 -1.77 5.87 -2.57
N SER A 709 -0.54 5.62 -2.09
CA SER A 709 -0.30 5.25 -0.69
C SER A 709 0.90 5.98 -0.11
N VAL A 710 0.70 6.63 1.03
CA VAL A 710 1.73 7.33 1.82
C VAL A 710 2.32 6.35 2.83
N THR A 711 3.49 5.80 2.53
CA THR A 711 4.09 4.68 3.29
C THR A 711 5.45 5.02 3.86
N VAL A 712 5.82 6.28 3.77
CA VAL A 712 7.02 6.89 4.32
C VAL A 712 6.62 8.30 4.77
N GLU A 713 7.31 8.83 5.78
CA GLU A 713 7.12 10.19 6.30
C GLU A 713 7.71 11.26 5.37
#